data_AF-A0A9Q1UZD4-F1
#
_entry.id   AF-A0A9Q1UZD4-F1
#
_cell.length_a   1.000
_cell.length_b   1.000
_cell.length_c   1.000
_cell.angle_alpha   90.00
_cell.angle_beta   90.00
_cell.angle_gamma   90.00
#
_symmetry.space_group_name_H-M   'P 1'
#
loop_
_entity.id
_entity.type
_entity.pdbx_description
1 polymer ?
#
loop_
_entity_poly.entity_id
_entity_poly.type
_entity_poly.pdbx_seq_one_letter_code
_entity_poly.pdbx_strand_id
1 'polypeptide(L)'
;MKILDINPKDIIFALDIGTRSIIGNVGIVKDRKFHTLCEKYMEHEERAMIDGQIHDINLVASTVNTVKKSIEEELEIEIKDVAIAAAGRFLRTTEVSVDIQLDVNKEIDGEIIRSLELTAVKKAEEEINKQTQGKLYCVGYSVKNYYLNGYVISNLLSQRGENIAADVIATFLPRSVVDSLYSVMDKVGLNVTSLTLEPIAAMEAAVPKKLRLLNIALVDVGAGTSDIAISSNDSISAYGMVPMAGDEVTEAIVQNFLVDFNTAEKIKIASSRGEEIKFVDVLGIENNISAEEVNKIIKPVVDKIADEIGKKIIELNGGKSPNAVFLVGGGAHTYNFREALGESLNLSEKRIGIKGREAVINCINYNEELGSAGVTVLGIALVAIKKSGHDFIDVVLNNDVISLFNSHKHTVMDVMMQSGISHKTLIGKNGKNIRFVLNGITRVAFGTLGKGADIYVNNKKSTIDTEVSEGDKIKVDFAKDGKDASPKIIEYVRNINSISFYINDEIENIYPVAFINNKRCDLEEIIKEGDEVKILFPSTLGEYIKYYEEDNHYLYFLRNEQIHSSYVIKEGDRIYKKKNEELIEEQDNSIKEISEKGIEDEIIKEDINEKVKNETHIKENEYNLQESNEENILRESLDIESKVEIEETDKDKLDALEISNDDLNIVVNEKPVTLSGKDKYVFVDIFDNIKFDLTVSHGNLILLLNDKKAGYYDELKEGDIVKIFWDNI
;
A
#
# COMPACT_ATOMS: atom_id res chain seq x y z
N MET A 1 2.46 -2.82 8.37
CA MET A 1 2.61 -2.66 6.91
C MET A 1 1.24 -2.24 6.41
N LYS A 2 1.09 -1.14 5.67
CA LYS A 2 -0.22 -0.79 5.09
C LYS A 2 -0.44 -1.70 3.88
N ILE A 3 -1.66 -2.23 3.71
CA ILE A 3 -1.98 -3.27 2.73
C ILE A 3 -1.80 -2.80 1.26
N LEU A 4 -1.79 -1.48 1.04
CA LEU A 4 -1.58 -0.80 -0.26
C LEU A 4 -0.22 -1.07 -0.94
N ASP A 5 0.75 -1.72 -0.27
CA ASP A 5 2.08 -1.98 -0.80
C ASP A 5 2.31 -3.46 -1.20
N ILE A 6 1.26 -4.25 -1.42
CA ILE A 6 1.38 -5.69 -1.77
C ILE A 6 0.81 -5.95 -3.18
N ASN A 7 1.60 -6.59 -4.05
CA ASN A 7 1.13 -7.01 -5.36
C ASN A 7 0.16 -8.20 -5.20
N PRO A 8 -1.10 -8.11 -5.68
CA PRO A 8 -2.08 -9.20 -5.56
C PRO A 8 -1.63 -10.54 -6.14
N LYS A 9 -0.70 -10.54 -7.10
CA LYS A 9 -0.15 -11.77 -7.71
C LYS A 9 0.81 -12.55 -6.81
N ASP A 10 1.32 -11.92 -5.76
CA ASP A 10 2.19 -12.57 -4.77
C ASP A 10 1.41 -13.15 -3.58
N ILE A 11 0.09 -12.96 -3.59
CA ILE A 11 -0.80 -13.41 -2.54
C ILE A 11 -1.06 -14.90 -2.71
N ILE A 12 -0.86 -15.62 -1.61
CA ILE A 12 -1.19 -17.04 -1.51
C ILE A 12 -2.35 -17.17 -0.55
N PHE A 13 -3.48 -17.58 -1.08
CA PHE A 13 -4.64 -17.97 -0.29
C PHE A 13 -4.67 -19.48 -0.13
N ALA A 14 -4.42 -19.95 1.08
CA ALA A 14 -4.57 -21.35 1.46
C ALA A 14 -5.89 -21.55 2.20
N LEU A 15 -6.61 -22.60 1.84
CA LEU A 15 -7.90 -22.92 2.40
C LEU A 15 -7.94 -24.39 2.83
N ASP A 16 -8.15 -24.60 4.12
CA ASP A 16 -8.38 -25.90 4.73
C ASP A 16 -9.88 -26.10 4.93
N ILE A 17 -10.45 -27.12 4.27
CA ILE A 17 -11.89 -27.40 4.26
C ILE A 17 -12.15 -28.63 5.13
N GLY A 18 -12.10 -28.42 6.44
CA GLY A 18 -12.30 -29.47 7.43
C GLY A 18 -13.76 -29.86 7.63
N THR A 19 -13.97 -31.04 8.22
CA THR A 19 -15.32 -31.58 8.49
C THR A 19 -16.15 -30.67 9.41
N ARG A 20 -15.52 -30.01 10.39
CA ARG A 20 -16.20 -29.13 11.35
C ARG A 20 -16.07 -27.65 11.02
N SER A 21 -14.95 -27.25 10.43
CA SER A 21 -14.60 -25.85 10.20
C SER A 21 -13.77 -25.66 8.93
N ILE A 22 -13.79 -24.44 8.42
CA ILE A 22 -12.96 -23.96 7.33
C ILE A 22 -11.99 -22.94 7.89
N ILE A 23 -10.72 -23.06 7.50
CA ILE A 23 -9.66 -22.13 7.86
C ILE A 23 -9.08 -21.54 6.59
N GLY A 24 -9.25 -20.23 6.40
CA GLY A 24 -8.64 -19.48 5.31
C GLY A 24 -7.44 -18.70 5.82
N ASN A 25 -6.26 -18.90 5.21
CA ASN A 25 -5.05 -18.16 5.51
C ASN A 25 -4.54 -17.47 4.24
N VAL A 26 -4.41 -16.14 4.32
CA VAL A 26 -3.83 -15.33 3.25
C VAL A 26 -2.50 -14.77 3.70
N GLY A 27 -1.49 -14.92 2.86
CA GLY A 27 -0.16 -14.41 3.13
C GLY A 27 0.66 -14.15 1.88
N ILE A 28 1.87 -13.65 2.09
CA ILE A 28 2.88 -13.42 1.05
C ILE A 28 4.17 -14.11 1.43
N VAL A 29 5.01 -14.41 0.44
CA VAL A 29 6.34 -14.94 0.71
C VAL A 29 7.34 -13.79 0.77
N LYS A 30 8.03 -13.65 1.89
CA LYS A 30 9.06 -12.65 2.13
C LYS A 30 10.20 -13.29 2.94
N ASP A 31 11.45 -12.92 2.65
CA ASP A 31 12.63 -13.46 3.34
C ASP A 31 12.68 -15.00 3.39
N ARG A 32 12.22 -15.64 2.30
CA ARG A 32 12.08 -17.10 2.15
C ARG A 32 11.12 -17.77 3.15
N LYS A 33 10.25 -16.99 3.78
CA LYS A 33 9.20 -17.45 4.70
C LYS A 33 7.84 -16.99 4.22
N PHE A 34 6.81 -17.70 4.65
CA PHE A 34 5.43 -17.32 4.45
C PHE A 34 4.97 -16.40 5.59
N HIS A 35 4.60 -15.18 5.26
CA HIS A 35 4.10 -14.18 6.19
C HIS A 35 2.58 -14.13 6.08
N THR A 36 1.88 -14.62 7.10
CA THR A 36 0.43 -14.49 7.17
C THR A 36 0.06 -13.01 7.30
N LEU A 37 -0.88 -12.57 6.47
CA LEU A 37 -1.45 -11.23 6.44
C LEU A 37 -2.82 -11.22 7.12
N CYS A 38 -3.65 -12.21 6.83
CA CYS A 38 -4.98 -12.37 7.40
C CYS A 38 -5.32 -13.86 7.53
N GLU A 39 -6.11 -14.18 8.55
CA GLU A 39 -6.63 -15.53 8.74
C GLU A 39 -8.07 -15.47 9.27
N LYS A 40 -8.92 -16.35 8.77
CA LYS A 40 -10.31 -16.49 9.22
C LYS A 40 -10.61 -17.96 9.49
N TYR A 41 -11.23 -18.18 10.64
CA TYR A 41 -11.77 -19.47 11.06
C TYR A 41 -13.28 -19.38 11.06
N MET A 42 -13.94 -20.35 10.44
CA MET A 42 -15.39 -20.46 10.46
C MET A 42 -15.83 -21.89 10.64
N GLU A 43 -16.76 -22.11 11.56
CA GLU A 43 -17.43 -23.38 11.74
C GLU A 43 -18.58 -23.55 10.76
N HIS A 44 -18.82 -24.77 10.30
CA HIS A 44 -20.06 -25.07 9.58
C HIS A 44 -21.24 -24.95 10.55
N GLU A 45 -22.30 -24.25 10.14
CA GLU A 45 -23.53 -24.10 10.93
C GLU A 45 -24.32 -25.41 11.03
N GLU A 46 -24.28 -26.20 9.95
CA GLU A 46 -24.93 -27.50 9.81
C GLU A 46 -23.89 -28.57 9.39
N ARG A 47 -24.27 -29.85 9.45
CA ARG A 47 -23.41 -30.97 9.03
C ARG A 47 -23.29 -31.04 7.51
N ALA A 48 -22.55 -30.09 6.93
CA ALA A 48 -22.29 -29.97 5.49
C ALA A 48 -21.24 -30.96 4.98
N MET A 49 -20.41 -31.46 5.90
CA MET A 49 -19.36 -32.46 5.65
C MET A 49 -19.52 -33.68 6.57
N ILE A 50 -19.18 -34.85 6.04
CA ILE A 50 -19.20 -36.13 6.77
C ILE A 50 -17.93 -36.91 6.42
N ASP A 51 -17.15 -37.32 7.43
CA ASP A 51 -15.91 -38.09 7.29
C ASP A 51 -14.93 -37.49 6.24
N GLY A 52 -14.76 -36.17 6.25
CA GLY A 52 -13.87 -35.46 5.32
C GLY A 52 -14.42 -35.29 3.89
N GLN A 53 -15.70 -35.61 3.64
CA GLN A 53 -16.33 -35.44 2.33
C GLN A 53 -17.43 -34.39 2.35
N ILE A 54 -17.53 -33.65 1.25
CA ILE A 54 -18.60 -32.67 1.03
C ILE A 54 -19.90 -33.44 0.75
N HIS A 55 -20.89 -33.25 1.62
CA HIS A 55 -22.22 -33.81 1.47
C HIS A 55 -23.20 -32.77 0.88
N ASP A 56 -23.02 -31.50 1.23
CA ASP A 56 -23.77 -30.38 0.65
C ASP A 56 -22.82 -29.30 0.11
N ILE A 57 -22.72 -29.23 -1.22
CA ILE A 57 -21.86 -28.27 -1.92
C ILE A 57 -22.30 -26.82 -1.65
N ASN A 58 -23.60 -26.54 -1.51
CA ASN A 58 -24.08 -25.17 -1.35
C ASN A 58 -23.78 -24.65 0.06
N LEU A 59 -23.95 -25.49 1.08
CA LEU A 59 -23.60 -25.11 2.45
C LEU A 59 -22.10 -24.85 2.59
N VAL A 60 -21.26 -25.75 2.09
CA VAL A 60 -19.80 -25.54 2.11
C VAL A 60 -19.41 -24.29 1.31
N ALA A 61 -19.98 -24.08 0.12
CA ALA A 61 -19.71 -22.90 -0.69
C ALA A 61 -20.13 -21.60 0.01
N SER A 62 -21.25 -21.60 0.73
CA SER A 62 -21.68 -20.46 1.55
C SER A 62 -20.65 -20.12 2.62
N THR A 63 -20.20 -21.12 3.38
CA THR A 63 -19.17 -20.95 4.43
C THR A 63 -17.84 -20.46 3.85
N VAL A 64 -17.37 -21.05 2.76
CA VAL A 64 -16.15 -20.61 2.05
C VAL A 64 -16.29 -19.17 1.55
N ASN A 65 -17.44 -18.80 0.98
CA ASN A 65 -17.67 -17.45 0.49
C ASN A 65 -17.64 -16.41 1.63
N THR A 66 -18.17 -16.75 2.80
CA THR A 66 -18.09 -15.87 3.98
C THR A 66 -16.66 -15.71 4.47
N VAL A 67 -15.87 -16.79 4.50
CA VAL A 67 -14.43 -16.75 4.81
C VAL A 67 -13.71 -15.85 3.80
N LYS A 68 -13.90 -16.08 2.50
CA LYS A 68 -13.32 -15.28 1.41
C LYS A 68 -13.65 -13.80 1.57
N LYS A 69 -14.94 -13.45 1.66
CA LYS A 69 -15.38 -12.06 1.78
C LYS A 69 -14.83 -11.38 3.02
N SER A 70 -14.79 -12.08 4.15
CA SER A 70 -14.23 -11.53 5.40
C SER A 70 -12.75 -11.20 5.27
N ILE A 71 -11.99 -11.98 4.46
CA ILE A 71 -10.59 -11.70 4.17
C ILE A 71 -10.45 -10.55 3.16
N GLU A 72 -11.24 -10.57 2.08
CA GLU A 72 -11.25 -9.52 1.05
C GLU A 72 -11.61 -8.15 1.64
N GLU A 73 -12.58 -8.09 2.56
CA GLU A 73 -12.98 -6.87 3.27
C GLU A 73 -11.88 -6.36 4.21
N GLU A 74 -11.20 -7.26 4.94
CA GLU A 74 -10.12 -6.87 5.86
C GLU A 74 -8.85 -6.42 5.14
N LEU A 75 -8.55 -7.05 4.01
CA LEU A 75 -7.37 -6.76 3.20
C LEU A 75 -7.63 -5.74 2.08
N GLU A 76 -8.88 -5.37 1.80
CA GLU A 76 -9.24 -4.50 0.66
C GLU A 76 -8.68 -5.01 -0.69
N ILE A 77 -8.68 -6.33 -0.90
CA ILE A 77 -8.20 -7.00 -2.12
C ILE A 77 -9.26 -7.93 -2.71
N GLU A 78 -9.14 -8.25 -4.00
CA GLU A 78 -9.92 -9.32 -4.64
C GLU A 78 -9.07 -10.60 -4.74
N ILE A 79 -9.60 -11.72 -4.28
CA ILE A 79 -8.92 -13.03 -4.31
C ILE A 79 -9.58 -13.94 -5.35
N LYS A 80 -8.77 -14.38 -6.32
CA LYS A 80 -9.22 -15.23 -7.43
C LYS A 80 -8.63 -16.63 -7.41
N ASP A 81 -7.54 -16.83 -6.69
CA ASP A 81 -6.76 -18.06 -6.72
C ASP A 81 -6.68 -18.66 -5.33
N VAL A 82 -6.76 -19.99 -5.22
CA VAL A 82 -6.74 -20.70 -3.94
C VAL A 82 -5.95 -22.01 -4.02
N ALA A 83 -5.20 -22.28 -2.96
CA ALA A 83 -4.61 -23.57 -2.68
C ALA A 83 -5.47 -24.31 -1.66
N ILE A 84 -5.83 -25.57 -1.96
CA ILE A 84 -6.67 -26.41 -1.11
C ILE A 84 -6.03 -27.75 -0.80
N ALA A 85 -6.47 -28.38 0.28
CA ALA A 85 -6.22 -29.79 0.54
C ALA A 85 -7.53 -30.59 0.50
N ALA A 86 -7.39 -31.89 0.18
CA ALA A 86 -8.45 -32.86 0.35
C ALA A 86 -8.15 -33.78 1.55
N ALA A 87 -9.12 -33.90 2.46
CA ALA A 87 -9.28 -35.06 3.33
C ALA A 87 -9.85 -36.25 2.53
N GLY A 88 -9.75 -37.49 3.04
CA GLY A 88 -10.58 -38.52 2.42
C GLY A 88 -10.51 -39.95 2.93
N ARG A 89 -11.69 -40.47 3.29
CA ARG A 89 -12.03 -41.89 3.56
C ARG A 89 -11.50 -42.92 2.55
N PHE A 90 -11.21 -42.49 1.32
CA PHE A 90 -10.92 -43.33 0.18
C PHE A 90 -9.51 -43.13 -0.38
N LEU A 91 -8.57 -42.63 0.44
CA LEU A 91 -7.17 -42.59 0.03
C LEU A 91 -6.72 -44.00 -0.40
N ARG A 92 -6.19 -44.06 -1.62
CA ARG A 92 -5.56 -45.25 -2.16
C ARG A 92 -4.16 -44.86 -2.59
N THR A 93 -3.18 -45.50 -1.96
CA THR A 93 -1.78 -45.35 -2.28
C THR A 93 -1.32 -46.52 -3.12
N THR A 94 -0.41 -46.26 -4.05
CA THR A 94 0.23 -47.29 -4.88
C THR A 94 1.68 -46.91 -5.07
N GLU A 95 2.55 -47.89 -4.88
CA GLU A 95 4.00 -47.74 -5.06
C GLU A 95 4.40 -48.36 -6.38
N VAL A 96 5.16 -47.61 -7.17
CA VAL A 96 5.68 -48.09 -8.46
C VAL A 96 7.13 -47.69 -8.64
N SER A 97 7.88 -48.56 -9.31
CA SER A 97 9.21 -48.27 -9.82
C SER A 97 9.15 -48.13 -11.33
N VAL A 98 9.78 -47.09 -11.88
CA VAL A 98 9.94 -46.88 -13.32
C VAL A 98 11.39 -46.53 -13.64
N ASP A 99 11.84 -46.89 -14.84
CA ASP A 99 13.16 -46.55 -15.36
C ASP A 99 13.07 -45.97 -16.78
N ILE A 100 14.04 -45.13 -17.13
CA ILE A 100 14.20 -44.50 -18.44
C ILE A 100 15.67 -44.58 -18.85
N GLN A 101 15.90 -45.11 -20.05
CA GLN A 101 17.21 -45.12 -20.69
C GLN A 101 17.53 -43.74 -21.28
N LEU A 102 18.76 -43.29 -21.08
CA LEU A 102 19.26 -41.98 -21.50
C LEU A 102 20.36 -42.11 -22.56
N ASP A 103 20.56 -41.04 -23.32
CA ASP A 103 21.81 -40.86 -24.05
C ASP A 103 22.91 -40.49 -23.05
N VAL A 104 23.98 -41.28 -23.01
CA VAL A 104 25.12 -41.12 -22.09
C VAL A 104 25.76 -39.73 -22.17
N ASN A 105 25.65 -39.06 -23.31
CA ASN A 105 26.22 -37.73 -23.52
C ASN A 105 25.28 -36.59 -23.11
N LYS A 106 24.00 -36.88 -22.85
CA LYS A 106 23.01 -35.88 -22.44
C LYS A 106 23.04 -35.73 -20.92
N GLU A 107 23.13 -34.48 -20.47
CA GLU A 107 22.95 -34.15 -19.06
C GLU A 107 21.49 -34.28 -18.65
N ILE A 108 21.25 -34.78 -17.44
CA ILE A 108 19.91 -34.92 -16.89
C ILE A 108 19.41 -33.55 -16.45
N ASP A 109 18.49 -32.99 -17.23
CA ASP A 109 17.79 -31.75 -16.93
C ASP A 109 16.49 -32.01 -16.14
N GLY A 110 15.85 -30.93 -15.68
CA GLY A 110 14.59 -31.02 -14.94
C GLY A 110 13.43 -31.57 -15.76
N GLU A 111 13.44 -31.43 -17.10
CA GLU A 111 12.40 -31.99 -17.95
C GLU A 111 12.47 -33.52 -18.00
N ILE A 112 13.68 -34.08 -18.09
CA ILE A 112 13.91 -35.53 -18.01
C ILE A 112 13.43 -36.08 -16.66
N ILE A 113 13.78 -35.43 -15.55
CA ILE A 113 13.33 -35.85 -14.21
C ILE A 113 11.80 -35.81 -14.12
N ARG A 114 11.18 -34.72 -14.58
CA ARG A 114 9.72 -34.60 -14.59
C ARG A 114 9.06 -35.67 -15.46
N SER A 115 9.66 -36.01 -16.61
CA SER A 115 9.18 -37.09 -17.46
C SER A 115 9.26 -38.46 -16.76
N LEU A 116 10.32 -38.73 -15.99
CA LEU A 116 10.46 -39.93 -15.18
C LEU A 116 9.36 -40.01 -14.11
N GLU A 117 9.17 -38.94 -13.35
CA GLU A 117 8.12 -38.86 -12.32
C GLU A 117 6.71 -39.04 -12.91
N LEU A 118 6.38 -38.35 -14.01
CA LEU A 118 5.08 -38.48 -14.67
C LEU A 118 4.84 -39.88 -15.23
N THR A 119 5.89 -40.54 -15.72
CA THR A 119 5.81 -41.95 -16.14
C THR A 119 5.47 -42.86 -14.96
N ALA A 120 6.03 -42.59 -13.79
CA ALA A 120 5.70 -43.28 -12.56
C ALA A 120 4.23 -43.06 -12.18
N VAL A 121 3.77 -41.81 -12.15
CA VAL A 121 2.38 -41.47 -11.81
C VAL A 121 1.39 -42.18 -12.75
N LYS A 122 1.67 -42.19 -14.05
CA LYS A 122 0.85 -42.89 -15.04
C LYS A 122 0.83 -44.40 -14.80
N LYS A 123 1.97 -45.02 -14.51
CA LYS A 123 2.04 -46.45 -14.17
C LYS A 123 1.23 -46.77 -12.91
N ALA A 124 1.32 -45.93 -11.88
CA ALA A 124 0.53 -46.09 -10.66
C ALA A 124 -0.98 -45.97 -10.93
N GLU A 125 -1.39 -45.03 -11.79
CA GLU A 125 -2.78 -44.88 -12.21
C GLU A 125 -3.29 -46.14 -12.94
N GLU A 126 -2.48 -46.71 -13.84
CA GLU A 126 -2.82 -47.95 -14.55
C GLU A 126 -2.94 -49.15 -13.61
N GLU A 127 -2.07 -49.26 -12.59
CA GLU A 127 -2.12 -50.35 -11.61
C GLU A 127 -3.36 -50.24 -10.71
N ILE A 128 -3.69 -49.05 -10.25
CA ILE A 128 -4.80 -48.85 -9.31
C ILE A 128 -6.17 -49.00 -9.99
N ASN A 129 -6.27 -48.60 -11.25
CA ASN A 129 -7.47 -48.78 -12.08
C ASN A 129 -7.74 -50.26 -12.41
N LYS A 130 -6.73 -51.15 -12.36
CA LYS A 130 -6.96 -52.60 -12.49
C LYS A 130 -7.63 -53.21 -11.26
N GLN A 131 -7.45 -52.59 -10.09
CA GLN A 131 -7.91 -53.12 -8.81
C GLN A 131 -9.23 -52.49 -8.35
N THR A 132 -9.70 -51.42 -9.00
CA THR A 132 -10.80 -50.59 -8.53
C THR A 132 -11.88 -50.42 -9.60
N GLN A 133 -13.16 -50.51 -9.20
CA GLN A 133 -14.27 -50.07 -10.03
C GLN A 133 -14.48 -48.56 -9.83
N GLY A 134 -14.31 -47.77 -10.89
CA GLY A 134 -14.51 -46.32 -10.86
C GLY A 134 -13.27 -45.54 -11.31
N LYS A 135 -13.45 -44.25 -11.59
CA LYS A 135 -12.33 -43.36 -11.96
C LYS A 135 -11.72 -42.76 -10.71
N LEU A 136 -10.43 -43.00 -10.54
CA LEU A 136 -9.61 -42.36 -9.51
C LEU A 136 -8.84 -41.18 -10.11
N TYR A 137 -8.50 -40.21 -9.28
CA TYR A 137 -7.74 -39.03 -9.64
C TYR A 137 -6.48 -38.97 -8.78
N CYS A 138 -5.31 -38.82 -9.40
CA CYS A 138 -4.05 -38.64 -8.68
C CYS A 138 -4.00 -37.23 -8.08
N VAL A 139 -4.00 -37.15 -6.75
CA VAL A 139 -4.00 -35.87 -6.01
C VAL A 139 -2.63 -35.50 -5.47
N GLY A 140 -1.69 -36.46 -5.45
CA GLY A 140 -0.32 -36.20 -5.06
C GLY A 140 0.55 -37.42 -5.25
N TYR A 141 1.86 -37.19 -5.36
CA TYR A 141 2.86 -38.23 -5.35
C TYR A 141 4.11 -37.76 -4.60
N SER A 142 4.93 -38.70 -4.18
CA SER A 142 6.24 -38.43 -3.59
C SER A 142 7.25 -39.44 -4.14
N VAL A 143 8.44 -38.94 -4.46
CA VAL A 143 9.56 -39.80 -4.86
C VAL A 143 10.23 -40.33 -3.60
N LYS A 144 10.33 -41.66 -3.48
CA LYS A 144 11.02 -42.33 -2.39
C LYS A 144 12.52 -42.35 -2.60
N ASN A 145 12.95 -42.76 -3.80
CA ASN A 145 14.35 -42.88 -4.19
C ASN A 145 14.50 -42.53 -5.68
N TYR A 146 15.62 -41.88 -6.00
CA TYR A 146 16.15 -41.88 -7.37
C TYR A 146 17.28 -42.88 -7.50
N TYR A 147 17.47 -43.36 -8.72
CA TYR A 147 18.57 -44.24 -9.09
C TYR A 147 19.27 -43.70 -10.33
N LEU A 148 20.60 -43.71 -10.31
CA LEU A 148 21.45 -43.45 -11.47
C LEU A 148 22.28 -44.70 -11.74
N ASN A 149 22.11 -45.31 -12.90
CA ASN A 149 22.73 -46.59 -13.28
C ASN A 149 22.54 -47.69 -12.21
N GLY A 150 21.37 -47.71 -11.57
CA GLY A 150 21.02 -48.69 -10.52
C GLY A 150 21.50 -48.33 -9.10
N TYR A 151 22.25 -47.25 -8.91
CA TYR A 151 22.68 -46.78 -7.59
C TYR A 151 21.75 -45.70 -7.05
N VAL A 152 21.33 -45.81 -5.79
CA VAL A 152 20.50 -44.79 -5.12
C VAL A 152 21.24 -43.46 -5.07
N ILE A 153 20.56 -42.39 -5.46
CA ILE A 153 21.05 -41.02 -5.42
C ILE A 153 19.96 -40.08 -4.91
N SER A 154 20.34 -38.99 -4.25
CA SER A 154 19.39 -38.01 -3.71
C SER A 154 18.86 -37.03 -4.76
N ASN A 155 19.66 -36.73 -5.79
CA ASN A 155 19.30 -35.78 -6.85
C ASN A 155 19.91 -36.21 -8.19
N LEU A 156 19.07 -36.26 -9.23
CA LEU A 156 19.47 -36.57 -10.60
C LEU A 156 19.93 -35.35 -11.40
N LEU A 157 19.57 -34.14 -10.98
CA LEU A 157 19.81 -32.93 -11.75
C LEU A 157 21.31 -32.73 -12.03
N SER A 158 21.63 -32.43 -13.29
CA SER A 158 22.98 -32.24 -13.80
C SER A 158 23.90 -33.46 -13.75
N GLN A 159 23.36 -34.64 -13.42
CA GLN A 159 24.10 -35.90 -13.54
C GLN A 159 24.14 -36.37 -15.00
N ARG A 160 25.02 -37.33 -15.29
CA ARG A 160 25.08 -38.05 -16.56
C ARG A 160 25.09 -39.55 -16.29
N GLY A 161 24.35 -40.30 -17.10
CA GLY A 161 24.26 -41.75 -16.96
C GLY A 161 23.55 -42.40 -18.14
N GLU A 162 23.52 -43.73 -18.12
CA GLU A 162 22.85 -44.55 -19.11
C GLU A 162 21.39 -44.80 -18.75
N ASN A 163 21.09 -44.88 -17.44
CA ASN A 163 19.75 -45.19 -16.95
C ASN A 163 19.43 -44.38 -15.70
N ILE A 164 18.20 -43.87 -15.64
CA ILE A 164 17.62 -43.29 -14.43
C ILE A 164 16.37 -44.05 -14.03
N ALA A 165 16.15 -44.23 -12.73
CA ALA A 165 14.92 -44.80 -12.21
C ALA A 165 14.40 -44.02 -11.01
N ALA A 166 13.11 -44.15 -10.75
CA ALA A 166 12.45 -43.56 -9.59
C ALA A 166 11.48 -44.56 -8.97
N ASP A 167 11.53 -44.65 -7.65
CA ASP A 167 10.46 -45.24 -6.85
C ASP A 167 9.50 -44.13 -6.43
N VAL A 168 8.24 -44.26 -6.78
CA VAL A 168 7.22 -43.24 -6.52
C VAL A 168 6.06 -43.86 -5.77
N ILE A 169 5.63 -43.18 -4.70
CA ILE A 169 4.33 -43.41 -4.09
C ILE A 169 3.35 -42.38 -4.62
N ALA A 170 2.30 -42.84 -5.28
CA ALA A 170 1.22 -42.00 -5.78
C ALA A 170 -0.06 -42.25 -4.98
N THR A 171 -0.80 -41.19 -4.73
CA THR A 171 -2.02 -41.21 -3.92
C THR A 171 -3.20 -40.73 -4.74
N PHE A 172 -4.29 -41.48 -4.64
CA PHE A 172 -5.48 -41.30 -5.44
C PHE A 172 -6.72 -41.11 -4.57
N LEU A 173 -7.64 -40.29 -5.06
CA LEU A 173 -8.98 -40.10 -4.52
C LEU A 173 -10.05 -40.41 -5.58
N PRO A 174 -11.28 -40.81 -5.18
CA PRO A 174 -12.40 -40.90 -6.10
C PRO A 174 -12.65 -39.57 -6.79
N ARG A 175 -12.88 -39.60 -8.11
CA ARG A 175 -13.10 -38.38 -8.89
C ARG A 175 -14.25 -37.53 -8.34
N SER A 176 -15.31 -38.15 -7.82
CA SER A 176 -16.45 -37.43 -7.24
C SER A 176 -16.08 -36.55 -6.05
N VAL A 177 -15.09 -36.95 -5.24
CA VAL A 177 -14.60 -36.14 -4.11
C VAL A 177 -13.89 -34.90 -4.63
N VAL A 178 -13.02 -35.09 -5.63
CA VAL A 178 -12.29 -33.98 -6.27
C VAL A 178 -13.27 -33.03 -6.98
N ASP A 179 -14.17 -33.55 -7.81
CA ASP A 179 -15.16 -32.75 -8.53
C ASP A 179 -16.04 -31.93 -7.57
N SER A 180 -16.35 -32.45 -6.37
CA SER A 180 -17.09 -31.73 -5.34
C SER A 180 -16.32 -30.53 -4.79
N LEU A 181 -15.01 -30.70 -4.52
CA LEU A 181 -14.14 -29.59 -4.10
C LEU A 181 -14.08 -28.49 -5.16
N TYR A 182 -13.84 -28.85 -6.42
CA TYR A 182 -13.83 -27.88 -7.53
C TYR A 182 -15.19 -27.18 -7.67
N SER A 183 -16.30 -27.92 -7.54
CA SER A 183 -17.65 -27.33 -7.61
C SER A 183 -17.90 -26.28 -6.51
N VAL A 184 -17.37 -26.48 -5.30
CA VAL A 184 -17.43 -25.48 -4.23
C VAL A 184 -16.62 -24.23 -4.63
N MET A 185 -15.40 -24.40 -5.12
CA MET A 185 -14.51 -23.29 -5.51
C MET A 185 -15.08 -22.48 -6.68
N ASP A 186 -15.60 -23.14 -7.71
CA ASP A 186 -16.22 -22.50 -8.87
C ASP A 186 -17.42 -21.64 -8.45
N LYS A 187 -18.23 -22.11 -7.51
CA LYS A 187 -19.40 -21.38 -6.98
C LYS A 187 -19.02 -20.09 -6.26
N VAL A 188 -17.83 -20.00 -5.69
CA VAL A 188 -17.33 -18.81 -4.98
C VAL A 188 -16.37 -17.97 -5.82
N GLY A 189 -16.20 -18.33 -7.09
CA GLY A 189 -15.33 -17.64 -8.04
C GLY A 189 -13.84 -17.75 -7.69
N LEU A 190 -13.40 -18.91 -7.21
CA LEU A 190 -11.99 -19.21 -6.93
C LEU A 190 -11.46 -20.26 -7.90
N ASN A 191 -10.28 -20.01 -8.47
CA ASN A 191 -9.52 -20.96 -9.27
C ASN A 191 -8.59 -21.75 -8.36
N VAL A 192 -8.64 -23.08 -8.45
CA VAL A 192 -7.71 -23.94 -7.70
C VAL A 192 -6.35 -23.94 -8.39
N THR A 193 -5.34 -23.32 -7.77
CA THR A 193 -3.96 -23.30 -8.27
C THR A 193 -3.15 -24.49 -7.78
N SER A 194 -3.51 -25.03 -6.62
CA SER A 194 -2.86 -26.19 -6.02
C SER A 194 -3.87 -27.03 -5.24
N LEU A 195 -3.89 -28.33 -5.53
CA LEU A 195 -4.56 -29.34 -4.73
C LEU A 195 -3.50 -30.25 -4.11
N THR A 196 -3.60 -30.49 -2.80
CA THR A 196 -2.74 -31.43 -2.07
C THR A 196 -3.59 -32.31 -1.14
N LEU A 197 -2.93 -33.17 -0.37
CA LEU A 197 -3.52 -33.91 0.73
C LEU A 197 -3.17 -33.25 2.06
N GLU A 198 -4.11 -33.26 2.99
CA GLU A 198 -3.88 -32.82 4.38
C GLU A 198 -2.65 -33.48 5.02
N PRO A 199 -2.45 -34.82 4.96
CA PRO A 199 -1.25 -35.45 5.52
C PRO A 199 0.06 -35.01 4.83
N ILE A 200 0.01 -34.58 3.57
CA ILE A 200 1.17 -34.00 2.88
C ILE A 200 1.45 -32.59 3.40
N ALA A 201 0.41 -31.77 3.50
CA ALA A 201 0.50 -30.41 4.02
C ALA A 201 1.01 -30.40 5.47
N ALA A 202 0.40 -31.19 6.35
CA ALA A 202 0.80 -31.31 7.75
C ALA A 202 2.23 -31.82 7.91
N MET A 203 2.66 -32.78 7.10
CA MET A 203 4.05 -33.28 7.09
C MET A 203 5.05 -32.21 6.61
N GLU A 204 4.69 -31.40 5.62
CA GLU A 204 5.54 -30.29 5.17
C GLU A 204 5.64 -29.18 6.23
N ALA A 205 4.56 -28.93 6.97
CA ALA A 205 4.51 -27.92 8.01
C ALA A 205 5.24 -28.34 9.30
N ALA A 206 4.92 -29.51 9.84
CA ALA A 206 5.30 -29.90 11.20
C ALA A 206 6.59 -30.73 11.29
N VAL A 207 7.03 -31.35 10.19
CA VAL A 207 8.18 -32.29 10.20
C VAL A 207 9.28 -31.81 9.25
N PRO A 208 10.31 -31.14 9.78
CA PRO A 208 11.49 -30.74 9.01
C PRO A 208 12.13 -31.92 8.28
N LYS A 209 12.62 -31.71 7.05
CA LYS A 209 13.26 -32.75 6.22
C LYS A 209 14.31 -33.57 6.97
N LYS A 210 15.18 -32.91 7.74
CA LYS A 210 16.22 -33.57 8.56
C LYS A 210 15.70 -34.60 9.57
N LEU A 211 14.43 -34.52 9.99
CA LEU A 211 13.81 -35.51 10.87
C LEU A 211 13.20 -36.69 10.09
N ARG A 212 12.95 -36.55 8.79
CA ARG A 212 12.35 -37.58 7.92
C ARG A 212 13.27 -38.78 7.67
N LEU A 213 14.55 -38.67 8.06
CA LEU A 213 15.46 -39.82 8.17
C LEU A 213 14.99 -40.85 9.20
N LEU A 214 14.32 -40.39 10.27
CA LEU A 214 13.76 -41.26 11.30
C LEU A 214 12.43 -41.85 10.83
N ASN A 215 12.08 -43.03 11.35
CA ASN A 215 10.77 -43.63 11.14
C ASN A 215 9.74 -42.88 12.02
N ILE A 216 9.04 -41.90 11.46
CA ILE A 216 8.08 -41.05 12.17
C ILE A 216 6.71 -41.22 11.53
N ALA A 217 5.68 -41.38 12.37
CA ALA A 217 4.29 -41.23 11.93
C ALA A 217 3.81 -39.82 12.28
N LEU A 218 3.26 -39.10 11.31
CA LEU A 218 2.46 -37.91 11.55
C LEU A 218 0.99 -38.30 11.45
N VAL A 219 0.18 -37.88 12.41
CA VAL A 219 -1.28 -38.09 12.43
C VAL A 219 -1.97 -36.75 12.63
N ASP A 220 -2.74 -36.31 11.65
CA ASP A 220 -3.66 -35.18 11.78
C ASP A 220 -5.00 -35.69 12.27
N VAL A 221 -5.32 -35.44 13.54
CA VAL A 221 -6.56 -35.88 14.18
C VAL A 221 -7.56 -34.74 14.12
N GLY A 222 -8.38 -34.75 13.08
CA GLY A 222 -9.41 -33.75 12.83
C GLY A 222 -10.71 -34.01 13.60
N ALA A 223 -11.80 -33.49 13.05
CA ALA A 223 -13.15 -33.74 13.56
C ALA A 223 -13.68 -35.10 13.09
N GLY A 224 -13.81 -35.33 11.78
CA GLY A 224 -14.33 -36.60 11.25
C GLY A 224 -13.27 -37.62 10.80
N THR A 225 -12.01 -37.22 10.63
CA THR A 225 -10.96 -38.09 10.06
C THR A 225 -9.64 -37.95 10.80
N SER A 226 -8.87 -39.04 10.80
CA SER A 226 -7.49 -39.07 11.26
C SER A 226 -6.57 -39.43 10.10
N ASP A 227 -5.85 -38.46 9.57
CA ASP A 227 -5.01 -38.59 8.38
C ASP A 227 -3.55 -38.88 8.75
N ILE A 228 -2.95 -39.87 8.11
CA ILE A 228 -1.67 -40.49 8.50
C ILE A 228 -0.64 -40.35 7.38
N ALA A 229 0.56 -39.90 7.73
CA ALA A 229 1.75 -39.95 6.88
C ALA A 229 2.93 -40.59 7.62
N ILE A 230 3.63 -41.51 6.97
CA ILE A 230 4.84 -42.14 7.52
C ILE A 230 6.06 -41.63 6.76
N SER A 231 7.06 -41.14 7.47
CA SER A 231 8.37 -40.80 6.89
C SER A 231 9.44 -41.80 7.30
N SER A 232 10.35 -42.14 6.39
CA SER A 232 11.54 -42.94 6.66
C SER A 232 12.57 -42.75 5.55
N ASN A 233 13.87 -42.85 5.86
CA ASN A 233 14.95 -42.76 4.86
C ASN A 233 14.92 -41.46 4.03
N ASP A 234 14.62 -40.32 4.67
CA ASP A 234 14.57 -38.98 4.05
C ASP A 234 13.40 -38.76 3.06
N SER A 235 12.46 -39.69 2.99
CA SER A 235 11.28 -39.57 2.13
C SER A 235 9.99 -40.00 2.85
N ILE A 236 8.86 -39.73 2.21
CA ILE A 236 7.56 -40.20 2.69
C ILE A 236 7.34 -41.61 2.15
N SER A 237 7.16 -42.56 3.06
CA SER A 237 7.04 -43.97 2.74
C SER A 237 5.59 -44.43 2.57
N ALA A 238 4.64 -43.80 3.24
CA ALA A 238 3.23 -44.18 3.15
C ALA A 238 2.28 -43.02 3.51
N TYR A 239 1.08 -43.06 2.92
CA TYR A 239 -0.07 -42.27 3.34
C TYR A 239 -1.25 -43.19 3.60
N GLY A 240 -2.10 -42.81 4.54
CA GLY A 240 -3.40 -43.44 4.75
C GLY A 240 -4.22 -42.63 5.72
N MET A 241 -5.37 -43.16 6.11
CA MET A 241 -6.25 -42.47 7.07
C MET A 241 -7.23 -43.44 7.72
N VAL A 242 -7.84 -42.98 8.81
CA VAL A 242 -8.91 -43.66 9.54
C VAL A 242 -10.13 -42.74 9.57
N PRO A 243 -11.34 -43.22 9.17
CA PRO A 243 -12.57 -42.42 9.22
C PRO A 243 -13.14 -42.43 10.65
N MET A 244 -12.30 -42.08 11.63
CA MET A 244 -12.65 -41.90 13.03
C MET A 244 -11.73 -40.85 13.65
N ALA A 245 -12.29 -39.87 14.37
CA ALA A 245 -11.56 -38.83 15.08
C ALA A 245 -12.39 -38.19 16.21
N GLY A 246 -12.47 -36.86 16.27
CA GLY A 246 -13.12 -36.13 17.36
C GLY A 246 -14.65 -36.20 17.39
N ASP A 247 -15.30 -36.41 16.25
CA ASP A 247 -16.77 -36.42 16.12
C ASP A 247 -17.39 -37.62 16.83
N GLU A 248 -16.75 -38.80 16.82
CA GLU A 248 -17.22 -39.98 17.54
C GLU A 248 -17.26 -39.73 19.05
N VAL A 249 -16.31 -38.94 19.56
CA VAL A 249 -16.25 -38.54 20.97
C VAL A 249 -17.40 -37.59 21.28
N THR A 250 -17.65 -36.61 20.40
CA THR A 250 -18.76 -35.66 20.54
C THR A 250 -20.12 -36.37 20.44
N GLU A 251 -20.29 -37.30 19.51
CA GLU A 251 -21.50 -38.12 19.37
C GLU A 251 -21.75 -38.98 20.63
N ALA A 252 -20.71 -39.51 21.26
CA ALA A 252 -20.85 -40.22 22.54
C ALA A 252 -21.39 -39.32 23.66
N ILE A 253 -20.93 -38.06 23.71
CA ILE A 253 -21.42 -37.06 24.66
C ILE A 253 -22.89 -36.69 24.36
N VAL A 254 -23.24 -36.48 23.08
CA VAL A 254 -24.63 -36.24 22.64
C VAL A 254 -25.56 -37.35 23.14
N GLN A 255 -25.20 -38.62 22.93
CA GLN A 255 -26.06 -39.74 23.29
C GLN A 255 -26.21 -39.93 24.80
N ASN A 256 -25.16 -39.67 25.58
CA ASN A 256 -25.18 -39.91 27.03
C ASN A 256 -25.78 -38.75 27.82
N PHE A 257 -25.54 -37.50 27.40
CA PHE A 257 -26.02 -36.30 28.10
C PHE A 257 -27.25 -35.66 27.45
N LEU A 258 -27.74 -36.23 26.34
CA LEU A 258 -28.93 -35.77 25.63
C LEU A 258 -28.87 -34.28 25.28
N VAL A 259 -27.77 -33.85 24.69
CA VAL A 259 -27.55 -32.46 24.26
C VAL A 259 -27.44 -32.39 22.73
N ASP A 260 -27.61 -31.20 22.16
CA ASP A 260 -27.24 -30.98 20.76
C ASP A 260 -25.72 -31.09 20.56
N PHE A 261 -25.30 -31.24 19.31
CA PHE A 261 -23.89 -31.46 18.97
C PHE A 261 -22.98 -30.31 19.38
N ASN A 262 -23.44 -29.05 19.25
CA ASN A 262 -22.62 -27.89 19.61
C ASN A 262 -22.41 -27.79 21.12
N THR A 263 -23.45 -28.12 21.90
CA THR A 263 -23.33 -28.23 23.36
C THR A 263 -22.42 -29.39 23.75
N ALA A 264 -22.51 -30.54 23.09
CA ALA A 264 -21.60 -31.68 23.31
C ALA A 264 -20.14 -31.31 23.03
N GLU A 265 -19.86 -30.54 21.98
CA GLU A 265 -18.50 -30.09 21.67
C GLU A 265 -17.94 -29.18 22.77
N LYS A 266 -18.76 -28.26 23.30
CA LYS A 266 -18.38 -27.42 24.45
C LYS A 266 -18.07 -28.28 25.68
N ILE A 267 -18.87 -29.31 25.94
CA ILE A 267 -18.62 -30.27 27.03
C ILE A 267 -17.29 -31.00 26.82
N LYS A 268 -17.01 -31.48 25.60
CA LYS A 268 -15.75 -32.16 25.25
C LYS A 268 -14.53 -31.28 25.51
N ILE A 269 -14.57 -30.02 25.06
CA ILE A 269 -13.50 -29.04 25.22
C ILE A 269 -13.31 -28.65 26.69
N ALA A 270 -14.38 -28.44 27.44
CA ALA A 270 -14.29 -28.15 28.88
C ALA A 270 -13.68 -29.34 29.65
N SER A 271 -14.08 -30.57 29.31
CA SER A 271 -13.55 -31.79 29.93
C SER A 271 -12.05 -31.97 29.71
N SER A 272 -11.53 -31.63 28.53
CA SER A 272 -10.08 -31.73 28.26
C SER A 272 -9.24 -30.72 29.07
N ARG A 273 -9.87 -29.65 29.58
CA ARG A 273 -9.28 -28.66 30.49
C ARG A 273 -9.49 -28.99 31.96
N GLY A 274 -10.24 -30.05 32.26
CA GLY A 274 -10.60 -30.41 33.64
C GLY A 274 -11.67 -29.51 34.26
N GLU A 275 -12.43 -28.79 33.44
CA GLU A 275 -13.46 -27.85 33.89
C GLU A 275 -14.79 -28.57 34.14
N GLU A 276 -15.58 -28.08 35.11
CA GLU A 276 -17.00 -28.44 35.21
C GLU A 276 -17.82 -27.62 34.22
N ILE A 277 -18.87 -28.22 33.66
CA ILE A 277 -19.72 -27.54 32.69
C ILE A 277 -21.20 -27.65 33.07
N LYS A 278 -21.86 -26.50 33.03
CA LYS A 278 -23.32 -26.37 33.16
C LYS A 278 -23.95 -26.26 31.79
N PHE A 279 -25.02 -27.01 31.57
CA PHE A 279 -25.78 -26.97 30.32
C PHE A 279 -27.24 -27.37 30.57
N VAL A 280 -28.07 -27.10 29.57
CA VAL A 280 -29.46 -27.54 29.53
C VAL A 280 -29.56 -28.64 28.48
N ASP A 281 -30.09 -29.79 28.87
CA ASP A 281 -30.31 -30.90 27.92
C ASP A 281 -31.51 -30.62 26.99
N VAL A 282 -31.73 -31.49 26.00
CA VAL A 282 -32.86 -31.36 25.06
C VAL A 282 -34.23 -31.52 25.74
N LEU A 283 -34.28 -31.98 26.99
CA LEU A 283 -35.49 -32.10 27.81
C LEU A 283 -35.73 -30.85 28.67
N GLY A 284 -34.84 -29.85 28.63
CA GLY A 284 -34.94 -28.61 29.39
C GLY A 284 -34.42 -28.72 30.83
N ILE A 285 -33.67 -29.77 31.17
CA ILE A 285 -33.14 -29.99 32.52
C ILE A 285 -31.74 -29.36 32.62
N GLU A 286 -31.53 -28.54 33.65
CA GLU A 286 -30.20 -28.02 33.98
C GLU A 286 -29.35 -29.13 34.61
N ASN A 287 -28.18 -29.36 34.00
CA ASN A 287 -27.18 -30.32 34.44
C ASN A 287 -25.87 -29.59 34.77
N ASN A 288 -25.12 -30.10 35.76
CA ASN A 288 -23.74 -29.71 36.03
C ASN A 288 -22.91 -30.98 36.11
N ILE A 289 -21.96 -31.16 35.20
CA ILE A 289 -21.16 -32.38 35.10
C ILE A 289 -19.68 -32.06 35.27
N SER A 290 -18.96 -32.98 35.91
CA SER A 290 -17.51 -32.91 36.06
C SER A 290 -16.79 -33.48 34.85
N ALA A 291 -15.56 -33.02 34.62
CA ALA A 291 -14.67 -33.60 33.60
C ALA A 291 -14.45 -35.11 33.81
N GLU A 292 -14.39 -35.58 35.06
CA GLU A 292 -14.23 -37.01 35.36
C GLU A 292 -15.40 -37.87 34.86
N GLU A 293 -16.63 -37.35 34.94
CA GLU A 293 -17.82 -38.05 34.45
C GLU A 293 -17.81 -38.14 32.92
N VAL A 294 -17.48 -37.04 32.24
CA VAL A 294 -17.32 -37.01 30.77
C VAL A 294 -16.21 -37.97 30.35
N ASN A 295 -15.04 -37.90 31.00
CA ASN A 295 -13.87 -38.73 30.70
C ASN A 295 -14.18 -40.23 30.80
N LYS A 296 -14.97 -40.66 31.78
CA LYS A 296 -15.42 -42.06 31.91
C LYS A 296 -16.27 -42.51 30.72
N ILE A 297 -17.13 -41.64 30.21
CA ILE A 297 -18.02 -41.93 29.07
C ILE A 297 -17.23 -42.00 27.76
N ILE A 298 -16.30 -41.07 27.54
CA ILE A 298 -15.57 -40.99 26.27
C ILE A 298 -14.41 -41.98 26.17
N LYS A 299 -13.87 -42.47 27.30
CA LYS A 299 -12.68 -43.34 27.30
C LYS A 299 -12.79 -44.55 26.34
N PRO A 300 -13.87 -45.35 26.33
CA PRO A 300 -13.96 -46.50 25.42
C PRO A 300 -13.94 -46.10 23.94
N VAL A 301 -14.44 -44.90 23.62
CA VAL A 301 -14.43 -44.36 22.25
C VAL A 301 -13.02 -43.89 21.88
N VAL A 302 -12.35 -43.17 22.78
CA VAL A 302 -10.93 -42.76 22.62
C VAL A 302 -10.03 -43.97 22.43
N ASP A 303 -10.17 -45.01 23.25
CA ASP A 303 -9.39 -46.24 23.16
C ASP A 303 -9.59 -46.91 21.78
N LYS A 304 -10.83 -46.94 21.28
CA LYS A 304 -11.16 -47.49 19.95
C LYS A 304 -10.53 -46.68 18.81
N ILE A 305 -10.64 -45.35 18.84
CA ILE A 305 -10.05 -44.47 17.81
C ILE A 305 -8.53 -44.67 17.79
N ALA A 306 -7.89 -44.62 18.96
CA ALA A 306 -6.45 -44.80 19.10
C ALA A 306 -5.98 -46.18 18.60
N ASP A 307 -6.76 -47.23 18.86
CA ASP A 307 -6.46 -48.59 18.39
C ASP A 307 -6.55 -48.71 16.86
N GLU A 308 -7.58 -48.14 16.24
CA GLU A 308 -7.71 -48.16 14.77
C GLU A 308 -6.60 -47.35 14.09
N ILE A 309 -6.24 -46.18 14.64
CA ILE A 309 -5.09 -45.39 14.16
C ILE A 309 -3.79 -46.17 14.33
N GLY A 310 -3.57 -46.79 15.50
CA GLY A 310 -2.36 -47.56 15.79
C GLY A 310 -2.18 -48.76 14.85
N LYS A 311 -3.24 -49.54 14.63
CA LYS A 311 -3.25 -50.63 13.63
C LYS A 311 -2.94 -50.10 12.23
N LYS A 312 -3.54 -48.97 11.84
CA LYS A 312 -3.33 -48.40 10.51
C LYS A 312 -1.90 -47.92 10.31
N ILE A 313 -1.30 -47.30 11.32
CA ILE A 313 0.13 -46.92 11.30
C ILE A 313 1.00 -48.17 11.13
N ILE A 314 0.75 -49.24 11.88
CA ILE A 314 1.52 -50.49 11.78
C ILE A 314 1.38 -51.10 10.38
N GLU A 315 0.17 -51.15 9.83
CA GLU A 315 -0.11 -51.62 8.46
C GLU A 315 0.71 -50.83 7.43
N LEU A 316 0.61 -49.50 7.45
CA LEU A 316 1.30 -48.60 6.51
C LEU A 316 2.83 -48.64 6.65
N ASN A 317 3.33 -48.90 7.86
CA ASN A 317 4.76 -48.95 8.17
C ASN A 317 5.36 -50.37 8.01
N GLY A 318 4.71 -51.25 7.24
CA GLY A 318 5.22 -52.58 6.93
C GLY A 318 5.27 -53.52 8.15
N GLY A 319 4.29 -53.41 9.04
CA GLY A 319 4.16 -54.24 10.24
C GLY A 319 5.01 -53.79 11.42
N LYS A 320 5.53 -52.54 11.41
CA LYS A 320 6.43 -52.02 12.44
C LYS A 320 5.84 -50.80 13.14
N SER A 321 6.13 -50.66 14.42
CA SER A 321 5.84 -49.43 15.16
C SER A 321 6.85 -48.34 14.79
N PRO A 322 6.43 -47.06 14.63
CA PRO A 322 7.33 -45.96 14.35
C PRO A 322 8.26 -45.65 15.54
N ASN A 323 9.33 -44.90 15.31
CA ASN A 323 10.22 -44.44 16.38
C ASN A 323 9.59 -43.34 17.23
N ALA A 324 8.74 -42.51 16.62
CA ALA A 324 8.00 -41.42 17.24
C ALA A 324 6.71 -41.14 16.45
N VAL A 325 5.74 -40.53 17.14
CA VAL A 325 4.50 -40.04 16.52
C VAL A 325 4.38 -38.54 16.76
N PHE A 326 4.07 -37.79 15.72
CA PHE A 326 3.67 -36.39 15.83
C PHE A 326 2.19 -36.25 15.54
N LEU A 327 1.45 -35.74 16.51
CA LEU A 327 0.03 -35.46 16.40
C LEU A 327 -0.17 -33.99 16.03
N VAL A 328 -1.07 -33.72 15.11
CA VAL A 328 -1.60 -32.38 14.81
C VAL A 328 -3.14 -32.46 14.78
N GLY A 329 -3.81 -31.33 14.59
CA GLY A 329 -5.28 -31.28 14.59
C GLY A 329 -5.89 -31.16 15.99
N GLY A 330 -7.08 -30.59 16.07
CA GLY A 330 -7.77 -30.31 17.34
C GLY A 330 -8.12 -31.58 18.14
N GLY A 331 -8.43 -32.68 17.46
CA GLY A 331 -8.77 -33.96 18.07
C GLY A 331 -7.61 -34.60 18.85
N ALA A 332 -6.37 -34.23 18.56
CA ALA A 332 -5.18 -34.70 19.28
C ALA A 332 -5.16 -34.28 20.76
N HIS A 333 -5.95 -33.25 21.13
CA HIS A 333 -6.09 -32.77 22.51
C HIS A 333 -7.18 -33.50 23.31
N THR A 334 -7.83 -34.51 22.72
CA THR A 334 -8.82 -35.32 23.42
C THR A 334 -8.16 -36.03 24.61
N TYR A 335 -8.85 -36.04 25.75
CA TYR A 335 -8.37 -36.66 26.98
C TYR A 335 -7.93 -38.12 26.75
N ASN A 336 -6.77 -38.49 27.32
CA ASN A 336 -6.18 -39.83 27.29
C ASN A 336 -5.82 -40.38 25.88
N PHE A 337 -5.88 -39.55 24.83
CA PHE A 337 -5.66 -40.00 23.46
C PHE A 337 -4.20 -40.42 23.21
N ARG A 338 -3.22 -39.67 23.74
CA ARG A 338 -1.78 -39.96 23.56
C ARG A 338 -1.38 -41.26 24.24
N GLU A 339 -1.91 -41.48 25.43
CA GLU A 339 -1.70 -42.66 26.25
C GLU A 339 -2.27 -43.89 25.55
N ALA A 340 -3.55 -43.83 25.12
CA ALA A 340 -4.21 -44.91 24.39
C ALA A 340 -3.48 -45.25 23.07
N LEU A 341 -3.01 -44.24 22.33
CA LEU A 341 -2.25 -44.46 21.11
C LEU A 341 -0.87 -45.08 21.40
N GLY A 342 -0.23 -44.67 22.49
CA GLY A 342 1.02 -45.26 22.97
C GLY A 342 0.87 -46.75 23.31
N GLU A 343 -0.23 -47.13 23.95
CA GLU A 343 -0.56 -48.52 24.22
C GLU A 343 -0.76 -49.33 22.93
N SER A 344 -1.55 -48.82 21.98
CA SER A 344 -1.78 -49.51 20.69
C SER A 344 -0.49 -49.69 19.88
N LEU A 345 0.40 -48.70 19.88
CA LEU A 345 1.67 -48.73 19.15
C LEU A 345 2.82 -49.41 19.92
N ASN A 346 2.59 -49.83 21.17
CA ASN A 346 3.66 -50.26 22.09
C ASN A 346 4.81 -49.24 22.16
N LEU A 347 4.45 -47.97 22.30
CA LEU A 347 5.36 -46.83 22.29
C LEU A 347 5.18 -46.01 23.58
N SER A 348 6.29 -45.57 24.17
CA SER A 348 6.22 -44.65 25.32
C SER A 348 5.54 -43.34 24.92
N GLU A 349 4.63 -42.86 25.77
CA GLU A 349 3.93 -41.58 25.61
C GLU A 349 4.88 -40.39 25.35
N LYS A 350 6.11 -40.43 25.87
CA LYS A 350 7.16 -39.42 25.63
C LYS A 350 7.62 -39.32 24.18
N ARG A 351 7.35 -40.34 23.36
CA ARG A 351 7.67 -40.40 21.93
C ARG A 351 6.48 -40.02 21.04
N ILE A 352 5.33 -39.69 21.64
CA ILE A 352 4.15 -39.19 20.96
C ILE A 352 4.04 -37.72 21.34
N GLY A 353 4.21 -36.78 20.41
CA GLY A 353 4.18 -35.35 20.71
C GLY A 353 3.12 -34.63 19.88
N ILE A 354 2.36 -33.73 20.49
CA ILE A 354 1.48 -32.80 19.76
C ILE A 354 2.33 -31.64 19.23
N LYS A 355 2.13 -31.27 17.97
CA LYS A 355 2.79 -30.15 17.31
C LYS A 355 1.77 -29.06 17.01
N GLY A 356 1.99 -27.86 17.53
CA GLY A 356 1.26 -26.67 17.12
C GLY A 356 1.97 -25.92 16.00
N ARG A 357 1.46 -24.72 15.70
CA ARG A 357 2.00 -23.84 14.64
C ARG A 357 3.42 -23.39 14.92
N GLU A 358 3.86 -23.39 16.18
CA GLU A 358 5.23 -23.10 16.59
C GLU A 358 6.27 -24.07 16.00
N ALA A 359 5.84 -25.25 15.55
CA ALA A 359 6.69 -26.18 14.82
C ALA A 359 6.94 -25.76 13.36
N VAL A 360 6.12 -24.86 12.81
CA VAL A 360 6.12 -24.44 11.40
C VAL A 360 7.07 -23.27 11.19
N ILE A 361 8.38 -23.55 11.24
CA ILE A 361 9.46 -22.56 11.22
C ILE A 361 9.50 -21.61 10.00
N ASN A 362 8.85 -22.02 8.90
CA ASN A 362 8.82 -21.30 7.63
C ASN A 362 7.58 -20.38 7.50
N CYS A 363 6.72 -20.34 8.51
CA CYS A 363 5.58 -19.42 8.58
C CYS A 363 5.77 -18.43 9.73
N ILE A 364 5.37 -17.18 9.56
CA ILE A 364 5.41 -16.16 10.61
C ILE A 364 4.14 -15.28 10.56
N ASN A 365 3.88 -14.54 11.64
CA ASN A 365 2.73 -13.64 11.82
C ASN A 365 1.35 -14.32 11.70
N TYR A 366 1.27 -15.62 11.96
CA TYR A 366 0.01 -16.36 12.03
C TYR A 366 -0.69 -16.17 13.38
N ASN A 367 -2.00 -16.45 13.46
CA ASN A 367 -2.73 -16.45 14.72
C ASN A 367 -2.33 -17.65 15.60
N GLU A 368 -1.81 -17.40 16.80
CA GLU A 368 -1.40 -18.46 17.74
C GLU A 368 -2.60 -19.23 18.34
N GLU A 369 -3.80 -18.64 18.35
CA GLU A 369 -5.00 -19.23 18.98
C GLU A 369 -5.44 -20.56 18.34
N LEU A 370 -5.16 -20.76 17.05
CA LEU A 370 -5.53 -22.00 16.36
C LEU A 370 -4.68 -23.22 16.76
N GLY A 371 -3.52 -23.02 17.41
CA GLY A 371 -2.68 -24.10 17.91
C GLY A 371 -2.44 -25.24 16.89
N SER A 372 -2.62 -26.49 17.30
CA SER A 372 -2.45 -27.67 16.44
C SER A 372 -3.46 -27.77 15.30
N ALA A 373 -4.64 -27.16 15.41
CA ALA A 373 -5.65 -27.15 14.36
C ALA A 373 -5.27 -26.25 13.17
N GLY A 374 -4.44 -25.23 13.40
CA GLY A 374 -3.97 -24.32 12.35
C GLY A 374 -2.71 -24.76 11.61
N VAL A 375 -2.20 -25.98 11.86
CA VAL A 375 -0.96 -26.48 11.23
C VAL A 375 -1.20 -26.80 9.76
N THR A 376 -2.32 -27.44 9.44
CA THR A 376 -2.60 -27.98 8.10
C THR A 376 -2.77 -26.88 7.07
N VAL A 377 -3.51 -25.80 7.38
CA VAL A 377 -3.63 -24.63 6.48
C VAL A 377 -2.29 -23.96 6.15
N LEU A 378 -1.34 -23.89 7.10
CA LEU A 378 0.01 -23.40 6.83
C LEU A 378 0.79 -24.35 5.92
N GLY A 379 0.61 -25.65 6.13
CA GLY A 379 1.14 -26.69 5.26
C GLY A 379 0.64 -26.59 3.82
N ILE A 380 -0.64 -26.26 3.63
CA ILE A 380 -1.24 -26.05 2.30
C ILE A 380 -0.53 -24.89 1.60
N ALA A 381 -0.34 -23.76 2.29
CA ALA A 381 0.41 -22.63 1.76
C ALA A 381 1.85 -23.01 1.39
N LEU A 382 2.58 -23.70 2.28
CA LEU A 382 3.97 -24.14 2.02
C LEU A 382 4.08 -25.11 0.84
N VAL A 383 3.12 -26.03 0.71
CA VAL A 383 3.07 -26.96 -0.44
C VAL A 383 2.78 -26.20 -1.74
N ALA A 384 1.87 -25.22 -1.71
CA ALA A 384 1.59 -24.37 -2.88
C ALA A 384 2.84 -23.60 -3.32
N ILE A 385 3.54 -22.95 -2.38
CA ILE A 385 4.81 -22.23 -2.63
C ILE A 385 5.82 -23.16 -3.33
N LYS A 386 5.99 -24.38 -2.81
CA LYS A 386 6.94 -25.35 -3.33
C LYS A 386 6.56 -25.90 -4.71
N LYS A 387 5.27 -26.14 -4.96
CA LYS A 387 4.77 -26.67 -6.25
C LYS A 387 4.85 -25.65 -7.36
N SER A 388 4.73 -24.36 -7.05
CA SER A 388 4.84 -23.32 -8.07
C SER A 388 6.22 -23.30 -8.74
N GLY A 389 7.24 -23.98 -8.20
CA GLY A 389 8.55 -24.15 -8.85
C GLY A 389 9.32 -22.83 -9.04
N HIS A 390 8.79 -21.76 -8.46
CA HIS A 390 9.31 -20.43 -8.54
C HIS A 390 10.27 -20.23 -7.37
N ASP A 391 11.57 -20.34 -7.67
CA ASP A 391 12.62 -19.97 -6.73
C ASP A 391 12.50 -18.47 -6.35
N PHE A 392 13.31 -18.04 -5.40
CA PHE A 392 13.40 -16.61 -5.09
C PHE A 392 14.25 -15.92 -6.13
N ILE A 393 13.89 -14.67 -6.46
CA ILE A 393 14.86 -13.74 -7.03
C ILE A 393 15.35 -12.76 -5.96
N ASP A 394 16.66 -12.67 -5.78
CA ASP A 394 17.35 -11.75 -4.89
C ASP A 394 17.85 -10.56 -5.71
N VAL A 395 17.26 -9.38 -5.46
CA VAL A 395 17.57 -8.12 -6.16
C VAL A 395 18.13 -7.11 -5.17
N VAL A 396 19.12 -6.30 -5.56
CA VAL A 396 19.73 -5.31 -4.67
C VAL A 396 19.12 -3.93 -4.91
N LEU A 397 18.31 -3.43 -3.99
CA LEU A 397 17.72 -2.09 -4.03
C LEU A 397 18.47 -1.14 -3.07
N ASN A 398 19.14 -0.11 -3.59
CA ASN A 398 19.86 0.89 -2.78
C ASN A 398 20.81 0.28 -1.72
N ASN A 399 21.43 -0.86 -2.05
CA ASN A 399 22.32 -1.71 -1.23
C ASN A 399 21.64 -2.73 -0.31
N ASP A 400 20.32 -2.72 -0.21
CA ASP A 400 19.57 -3.75 0.53
C ASP A 400 19.19 -4.89 -0.41
N VAL A 401 19.36 -6.13 0.04
CA VAL A 401 18.91 -7.32 -0.70
C VAL A 401 17.43 -7.51 -0.44
N ILE A 402 16.64 -7.49 -1.51
CA ILE A 402 15.21 -7.72 -1.51
C ILE A 402 14.94 -9.04 -2.21
N SER A 403 14.46 -10.02 -1.45
CA SER A 403 14.02 -11.31 -1.98
C SER A 403 12.55 -11.25 -2.40
N LEU A 404 12.28 -11.59 -3.66
CA LEU A 404 10.94 -11.68 -4.24
C LEU A 404 10.65 -13.13 -4.61
N PHE A 405 9.39 -13.53 -4.50
CA PHE A 405 8.95 -14.86 -4.93
C PHE A 405 8.74 -14.84 -6.44
N ASN A 406 9.43 -15.69 -7.22
CA ASN A 406 9.42 -15.62 -8.69
C ASN A 406 8.12 -16.14 -9.34
N SER A 407 6.95 -15.86 -8.77
CA SER A 407 5.62 -16.26 -9.27
C SER A 407 5.30 -15.72 -10.66
N HIS A 408 5.89 -14.59 -11.00
CA HIS A 408 5.70 -13.88 -12.26
C HIS A 408 6.90 -12.97 -12.51
N LYS A 409 6.91 -12.30 -13.67
CA LYS A 409 7.90 -11.28 -13.94
C LYS A 409 7.67 -10.07 -13.03
N HIS A 410 8.68 -9.76 -12.23
CA HIS A 410 8.71 -8.61 -11.34
C HIS A 410 9.23 -7.36 -12.05
N THR A 411 8.82 -6.21 -11.56
CA THR A 411 9.28 -4.89 -11.99
C THR A 411 10.00 -4.16 -10.85
N VAL A 412 10.66 -3.04 -11.16
CA VAL A 412 11.25 -2.16 -10.13
C VAL A 412 10.21 -1.73 -9.10
N MET A 413 8.96 -1.49 -9.53
CA MET A 413 7.85 -1.16 -8.63
C MET A 413 7.60 -2.27 -7.60
N ASP A 414 7.56 -3.53 -8.04
CA ASP A 414 7.35 -4.68 -7.16
C ASP A 414 8.45 -4.79 -6.10
N VAL A 415 9.71 -4.54 -6.50
CA VAL A 415 10.85 -4.53 -5.55
C VAL A 415 10.71 -3.40 -4.52
N MET A 416 10.32 -2.20 -4.98
CA MET A 416 10.10 -1.06 -4.09
C MET A 416 8.95 -1.31 -3.11
N MET A 417 7.83 -1.84 -3.58
CA MET A 417 6.69 -2.25 -2.76
C MET A 417 7.10 -3.29 -1.70
N GLN A 418 7.83 -4.34 -2.11
CA GLN A 418 8.33 -5.39 -1.21
C GLN A 418 9.29 -4.85 -0.13
N SER A 419 10.09 -3.83 -0.47
CA SER A 419 10.97 -3.11 0.45
C SER A 419 10.23 -2.14 1.39
N GLY A 420 8.93 -1.93 1.19
CA GLY A 420 8.10 -1.01 1.97
C GLY A 420 8.27 0.47 1.58
N ILE A 421 8.78 0.74 0.38
CA ILE A 421 9.01 2.10 -0.10
C ILE A 421 7.79 2.55 -0.91
N SER A 422 7.09 3.56 -0.40
CA SER A 422 5.89 4.10 -1.05
C SER A 422 6.23 4.80 -2.37
N HIS A 423 5.43 4.53 -3.41
CA HIS A 423 5.52 5.19 -4.72
C HIS A 423 5.42 6.73 -4.65
N LYS A 424 4.85 7.30 -3.58
CA LYS A 424 4.80 8.76 -3.36
C LYS A 424 6.17 9.41 -3.28
N THR A 425 7.19 8.64 -2.85
CA THR A 425 8.59 9.09 -2.76
C THR A 425 9.26 9.26 -4.13
N LEU A 426 8.60 8.83 -5.21
CA LEU A 426 9.09 8.96 -6.58
C LEU A 426 8.62 10.26 -7.27
N ILE A 427 7.66 10.97 -6.67
CA ILE A 427 7.04 12.17 -7.25
C ILE A 427 7.48 13.39 -6.43
N GLY A 428 8.20 14.30 -7.07
CA GLY A 428 8.57 15.59 -6.47
C GLY A 428 7.43 16.59 -6.66
N LYS A 429 7.05 17.29 -5.59
CA LYS A 429 6.05 18.35 -5.67
C LYS A 429 6.70 19.67 -6.06
N ASN A 430 6.01 20.50 -6.84
CA ASN A 430 6.47 21.86 -7.11
C ASN A 430 6.31 22.74 -5.87
N GLY A 431 7.22 23.69 -5.69
CA GLY A 431 7.09 24.72 -4.67
C GLY A 431 5.89 25.63 -4.96
N LYS A 432 5.25 26.14 -3.91
CA LYS A 432 4.11 27.05 -4.04
C LYS A 432 4.54 28.38 -4.63
N ASN A 433 3.78 28.85 -5.61
CA ASN A 433 3.87 30.23 -6.08
C ASN A 433 3.23 31.15 -5.05
N ILE A 434 3.69 32.40 -5.01
CA ILE A 434 3.00 33.45 -4.25
C ILE A 434 2.54 34.59 -5.17
N ARG A 435 1.40 35.21 -4.83
CA ARG A 435 0.85 36.40 -5.47
C ARG A 435 0.88 37.57 -4.51
N PHE A 436 1.32 38.73 -4.99
CA PHE A 436 1.40 39.96 -4.21
C PHE A 436 1.17 41.16 -5.12
N VAL A 437 0.90 42.33 -4.56
CA VAL A 437 0.71 43.58 -5.32
C VAL A 437 1.96 44.43 -5.18
N LEU A 438 2.57 44.84 -6.28
CA LEU A 438 3.72 45.74 -6.30
C LEU A 438 3.35 47.05 -6.99
N ASN A 439 3.38 48.17 -6.26
CA ASN A 439 3.04 49.50 -6.77
C ASN A 439 1.68 49.52 -7.52
N GLY A 440 0.68 48.82 -6.97
CA GLY A 440 -0.66 48.70 -7.55
C GLY A 440 -0.82 47.65 -8.65
N ILE A 441 0.24 46.92 -9.01
CA ILE A 441 0.21 45.88 -10.06
C ILE A 441 0.40 44.50 -9.43
N THR A 442 -0.54 43.58 -9.66
CA THR A 442 -0.40 42.18 -9.21
C THR A 442 0.79 41.49 -9.87
N ARG A 443 1.60 40.81 -9.06
CA ARG A 443 2.78 40.04 -9.43
C ARG A 443 2.66 38.62 -8.90
N VAL A 444 3.37 37.70 -9.56
CA VAL A 444 3.50 36.31 -9.14
C VAL A 444 4.99 36.00 -9.02
N ALA A 445 5.40 35.45 -7.88
CA ALA A 445 6.70 34.81 -7.74
C ALA A 445 6.53 33.30 -7.78
N PHE A 446 7.34 32.64 -8.59
CA PHE A 446 7.21 31.20 -8.84
C PHE A 446 8.07 30.40 -7.87
N GLY A 447 7.51 29.33 -7.32
CA GLY A 447 8.28 28.33 -6.59
C GLY A 447 9.16 27.53 -7.56
N THR A 448 10.17 26.84 -7.04
CA THR A 448 11.02 26.00 -7.91
C THR A 448 10.29 24.71 -8.28
N LEU A 449 10.64 24.14 -9.43
CA LEU A 449 10.12 22.84 -9.84
C LEU A 449 10.62 21.72 -8.92
N GLY A 450 9.76 20.74 -8.64
CA GLY A 450 10.16 19.48 -8.04
C GLY A 450 10.90 18.60 -9.05
N LYS A 451 11.84 17.79 -8.58
CA LYS A 451 12.54 16.80 -9.40
C LYS A 451 12.00 15.41 -9.08
N GLY A 452 11.51 14.69 -10.09
CA GLY A 452 11.13 13.28 -9.96
C GLY A 452 12.32 12.37 -9.63
N ALA A 453 12.04 11.15 -9.20
CA ALA A 453 13.09 10.18 -8.90
C ALA A 453 13.81 9.72 -10.17
N ASP A 454 15.12 9.49 -10.07
CA ASP A 454 15.90 8.82 -11.11
C ASP A 454 16.09 7.35 -10.71
N ILE A 455 15.67 6.43 -11.60
CA ILE A 455 15.75 4.98 -11.38
C ILE A 455 16.80 4.40 -12.32
N TYR A 456 17.63 3.51 -11.79
CA TYR A 456 18.63 2.79 -12.56
C TYR A 456 18.56 1.29 -12.25
N VAL A 457 18.58 0.44 -13.28
CA VAL A 457 18.76 -1.01 -13.15
C VAL A 457 20.10 -1.36 -13.79
N ASN A 458 21.00 -1.97 -13.03
CA ASN A 458 22.37 -2.31 -13.46
C ASN A 458 23.11 -1.10 -14.08
N ASN A 459 23.01 0.07 -13.44
CA ASN A 459 23.56 1.36 -13.88
C ASN A 459 22.97 1.93 -15.19
N LYS A 460 21.91 1.33 -15.75
CA LYS A 460 21.19 1.86 -16.91
C LYS A 460 19.95 2.63 -16.43
N LYS A 461 19.70 3.81 -16.99
CA LYS A 461 18.49 4.60 -16.67
C LYS A 461 17.25 3.81 -17.07
N SER A 462 16.32 3.68 -16.13
CA SER A 462 15.14 2.80 -16.19
C SER A 462 13.92 3.48 -15.59
N THR A 463 12.78 2.78 -15.61
CA THR A 463 11.49 3.22 -15.05
C THR A 463 11.02 2.25 -13.98
N ILE A 464 9.93 2.60 -13.27
CA ILE A 464 9.28 1.70 -12.30
C ILE A 464 8.77 0.40 -12.94
N ASP A 465 8.37 0.44 -14.22
CA ASP A 465 7.83 -0.71 -14.96
C ASP A 465 8.92 -1.61 -15.56
N THR A 466 10.19 -1.27 -15.34
CA THR A 466 11.30 -2.07 -15.89
C THR A 466 11.33 -3.43 -15.19
N GLU A 467 11.28 -4.52 -15.98
CA GLU A 467 11.39 -5.89 -15.47
C GLU A 467 12.74 -6.12 -14.78
N VAL A 468 12.73 -6.91 -13.70
CA VAL A 468 13.91 -7.24 -12.90
C VAL A 468 14.13 -8.74 -12.86
N SER A 469 15.40 -9.14 -12.78
CA SER A 469 15.84 -10.53 -12.72
C SER A 469 16.76 -10.77 -11.52
N GLU A 470 17.01 -12.05 -11.22
CA GLU A 470 17.98 -12.49 -10.20
C GLU A 470 19.30 -11.72 -10.28
N GLY A 471 19.73 -11.16 -9.16
CA GLY A 471 21.01 -10.45 -9.02
C GLY A 471 21.04 -9.02 -9.55
N ASP A 472 19.92 -8.50 -10.09
CA ASP A 472 19.86 -7.12 -10.58
C ASP A 472 20.13 -6.09 -9.48
N LYS A 473 20.78 -4.99 -9.84
CA LYS A 473 21.07 -3.87 -8.94
C LYS A 473 20.22 -2.67 -9.30
N ILE A 474 19.25 -2.36 -8.46
CA ILE A 474 18.38 -1.20 -8.58
C ILE A 474 18.93 -0.07 -7.72
N LYS A 475 19.18 1.08 -8.34
CA LYS A 475 19.46 2.33 -7.62
C LYS A 475 18.31 3.30 -7.86
N VAL A 476 17.70 3.77 -6.79
CA VAL A 476 16.63 4.77 -6.83
C VAL A 476 17.12 6.02 -6.11
N ASP A 477 17.36 7.08 -6.86
CA ASP A 477 17.59 8.42 -6.34
C ASP A 477 16.21 9.09 -6.18
N PHE A 478 15.67 9.11 -4.96
CA PHE A 478 14.31 9.58 -4.67
C PHE A 478 14.05 11.03 -5.10
N ALA A 479 12.77 11.35 -5.28
CA ALA A 479 12.33 12.66 -5.70
C ALA A 479 12.69 13.75 -4.67
N LYS A 480 12.83 14.97 -5.17
CA LYS A 480 13.08 16.17 -4.36
C LYS A 480 12.00 17.20 -4.63
N ASP A 481 11.34 17.66 -3.59
CA ASP A 481 10.36 18.73 -3.69
C ASP A 481 11.03 20.05 -4.07
N GLY A 482 10.30 20.86 -4.83
CA GLY A 482 10.62 22.24 -5.12
C GLY A 482 10.44 23.11 -3.89
N LYS A 483 11.17 24.23 -3.84
CA LYS A 483 11.08 25.22 -2.77
C LYS A 483 9.99 26.22 -3.09
N ASP A 484 9.18 26.55 -2.09
CA ASP A 484 8.18 27.63 -2.19
C ASP A 484 8.84 28.96 -2.58
N ALA A 485 8.09 29.81 -3.28
CA ALA A 485 8.54 31.14 -3.65
C ALA A 485 8.78 32.00 -2.39
N SER A 486 9.95 32.61 -2.32
CA SER A 486 10.33 33.53 -1.23
C SER A 486 11.01 34.78 -1.78
N PRO A 487 10.30 35.58 -2.61
CA PRO A 487 10.91 36.71 -3.27
C PRO A 487 11.18 37.83 -2.27
N LYS A 488 12.29 38.56 -2.48
CA LYS A 488 12.66 39.70 -1.64
C LYS A 488 12.30 41.01 -2.32
N ILE A 489 12.04 42.06 -1.55
CA ILE A 489 11.71 43.39 -2.10
C ILE A 489 12.82 43.90 -3.03
N ILE A 490 14.09 43.71 -2.66
CA ILE A 490 15.27 44.17 -3.42
C ILE A 490 15.29 43.62 -4.85
N GLU A 491 14.73 42.42 -5.08
CA GLU A 491 14.66 41.80 -6.41
C GLU A 491 13.77 42.59 -7.38
N TYR A 492 12.91 43.47 -6.86
CA TYR A 492 12.03 44.34 -7.65
C TYR A 492 12.49 45.80 -7.70
N VAL A 493 13.63 46.12 -7.09
CA VAL A 493 14.25 47.46 -7.16
C VAL A 493 15.05 47.57 -8.45
N ARG A 494 14.50 48.28 -9.44
CA ARG A 494 15.11 48.38 -10.79
C ARG A 494 16.45 49.13 -10.83
N ASN A 495 16.67 50.05 -9.91
CA ASN A 495 17.92 50.80 -9.83
C ASN A 495 18.19 51.21 -8.38
N ILE A 496 19.38 50.88 -7.86
CA ILE A 496 19.80 51.23 -6.49
C ILE A 496 20.50 52.61 -6.47
N ASN A 497 20.75 53.23 -7.64
CA ASN A 497 21.44 54.52 -7.74
C ASN A 497 20.95 55.52 -6.68
N SER A 498 21.76 55.70 -5.65
CA SER A 498 21.52 56.67 -4.60
C SER A 498 21.93 58.04 -5.11
N ILE A 499 21.13 59.05 -4.81
CA ILE A 499 21.53 60.44 -5.04
C ILE A 499 22.26 60.88 -3.78
N SER A 500 23.55 61.18 -3.91
CA SER A 500 24.38 61.72 -2.83
C SER A 500 24.46 63.24 -2.95
N PHE A 501 24.12 63.93 -1.87
CA PHE A 501 24.11 65.39 -1.81
C PHE A 501 24.51 65.85 -0.41
N TYR A 502 24.59 67.16 -0.16
CA TYR A 502 24.99 67.71 1.12
C TYR A 502 23.84 68.48 1.78
N ILE A 503 23.64 68.27 3.08
CA ILE A 503 22.83 69.13 3.95
C ILE A 503 23.73 69.71 5.04
N ASN A 504 23.85 71.05 5.10
CA ASN A 504 24.73 71.74 6.06
C ASN A 504 26.17 71.16 6.07
N ASP A 505 26.70 70.89 4.86
CA ASP A 505 28.02 70.28 4.60
C ASP A 505 28.21 68.82 5.04
N GLU A 506 27.16 68.14 5.55
CA GLU A 506 27.15 66.69 5.80
C GLU A 506 26.58 65.92 4.59
N ILE A 507 27.17 64.76 4.27
CA ILE A 507 26.75 63.95 3.11
C ILE A 507 25.49 63.15 3.45
N GLU A 508 24.46 63.32 2.63
CA GLU A 508 23.18 62.64 2.68
C GLU A 508 22.99 61.76 1.44
N ASN A 509 22.31 60.62 1.61
CA ASN A 509 22.06 59.65 0.53
C ASN A 509 20.58 59.29 0.45
N ILE A 510 19.99 59.46 -0.73
CA ILE A 510 18.62 59.07 -1.00
C ILE A 510 18.60 57.66 -1.59
N TYR A 511 17.93 56.73 -0.93
CA TYR A 511 17.75 55.35 -1.37
C TYR A 511 16.29 55.07 -1.74
N PRO A 512 15.99 53.95 -2.43
CA PRO A 512 14.62 53.48 -2.54
C PRO A 512 14.03 53.17 -1.16
N VAL A 513 12.79 53.55 -0.93
CA VAL A 513 12.06 53.26 0.32
C VAL A 513 10.94 52.29 0.01
N ALA A 514 10.89 51.18 0.76
CA ALA A 514 9.88 50.15 0.59
C ALA A 514 8.92 50.07 1.78
N PHE A 515 7.68 49.71 1.46
CA PHE A 515 6.62 49.47 2.40
C PHE A 515 5.95 48.13 2.06
N ILE A 516 5.63 47.33 3.07
CA ILE A 516 4.71 46.20 2.96
C ILE A 516 3.48 46.55 3.79
N ASN A 517 2.28 46.49 3.20
CA ASN A 517 1.01 46.77 3.87
C ASN A 517 1.03 48.12 4.62
N ASN A 518 1.56 49.16 3.96
CA ASN A 518 1.78 50.52 4.49
C ASN A 518 2.80 50.66 5.64
N LYS A 519 3.50 49.60 6.03
CA LYS A 519 4.57 49.65 7.03
C LYS A 519 5.94 49.71 6.35
N ARG A 520 6.77 50.68 6.73
CA ARG A 520 8.16 50.79 6.24
C ARG A 520 8.95 49.53 6.62
N CYS A 521 9.68 48.98 5.66
CA CYS A 521 10.43 47.73 5.81
C CYS A 521 11.79 47.82 5.11
N ASP A 522 12.67 46.87 5.43
CA ASP A 522 13.97 46.72 4.79
C ASP A 522 13.82 46.14 3.37
N LEU A 523 14.74 46.47 2.46
CA LEU A 523 14.72 45.94 1.09
C LEU A 523 15.00 44.43 1.04
N GLU A 524 15.63 43.86 2.07
CA GLU A 524 15.87 42.41 2.18
C GLU A 524 14.67 41.61 2.70
N GLU A 525 13.58 42.27 3.10
CA GLU A 525 12.39 41.61 3.62
C GLU A 525 11.73 40.69 2.57
N ILE A 526 11.24 39.53 3.02
CA ILE A 526 10.58 38.53 2.16
C ILE A 526 9.10 38.90 2.02
N ILE A 527 8.63 38.97 0.77
CA ILE A 527 7.25 39.23 0.44
C ILE A 527 6.43 37.94 0.62
N LYS A 528 5.23 38.05 1.20
CA LYS A 528 4.31 36.93 1.46
C LYS A 528 3.08 37.00 0.54
N GLU A 529 2.31 35.91 0.52
CA GLU A 529 1.04 35.84 -0.20
C GLU A 529 0.10 36.97 0.23
N GLY A 530 -0.41 37.71 -0.75
CA GLY A 530 -1.37 38.79 -0.55
C GLY A 530 -0.76 40.13 -0.11
N ASP A 531 0.56 40.22 0.07
CA ASP A 531 1.19 41.47 0.50
C ASP A 531 1.01 42.60 -0.53
N GLU A 532 0.77 43.81 -0.02
CA GLU A 532 0.81 45.04 -0.81
C GLU A 532 2.16 45.73 -0.61
N VAL A 533 3.05 45.56 -1.58
CA VAL A 533 4.40 46.11 -1.61
C VAL A 533 4.39 47.43 -2.37
N LYS A 534 4.92 48.48 -1.76
CA LYS A 534 5.12 49.79 -2.38
C LYS A 534 6.58 50.17 -2.31
N ILE A 535 7.22 50.32 -3.48
CA ILE A 535 8.60 50.77 -3.61
C ILE A 535 8.57 52.16 -4.23
N LEU A 536 9.09 53.13 -3.48
CA LEU A 536 9.21 54.52 -3.88
C LEU A 536 10.67 54.88 -4.13
N PHE A 537 10.89 55.77 -5.09
CA PHE A 537 12.19 56.32 -5.44
C PHE A 537 12.15 57.83 -5.20
N PRO A 538 12.37 58.28 -3.94
CA PRO A 538 12.38 59.71 -3.63
C PRO A 538 13.43 60.43 -4.48
N SER A 539 13.05 61.57 -5.04
CA SER A 539 13.96 62.38 -5.88
C SER A 539 13.82 63.87 -5.63
N THR A 540 12.73 64.30 -5.00
CA THR A 540 12.49 65.70 -4.65
C THR A 540 12.82 65.99 -3.20
N LEU A 541 13.08 67.26 -2.88
CA LEU A 541 13.30 67.73 -1.53
C LEU A 541 12.11 67.39 -0.61
N GLY A 542 10.88 67.54 -1.08
CA GLY A 542 9.68 67.20 -0.32
C GLY A 542 9.58 65.72 0.01
N GLU A 543 9.98 64.84 -0.91
CA GLU A 543 10.01 63.40 -0.67
C GLU A 543 11.15 63.00 0.26
N TYR A 544 12.32 63.64 0.13
CA TYR A 544 13.42 63.47 1.08
C TYR A 544 12.97 63.81 2.50
N ILE A 545 12.40 64.99 2.70
CA ILE A 545 11.88 65.42 4.02
C ILE A 545 10.84 64.41 4.53
N LYS A 546 9.89 64.00 3.69
CA LYS A 546 8.81 63.09 4.08
C LYS A 546 9.30 61.70 4.53
N TYR A 547 10.36 61.17 3.91
CA TYR A 547 10.80 59.78 4.14
C TYR A 547 12.12 59.66 4.90
N TYR A 548 12.88 60.73 5.08
CA TYR A 548 14.20 60.70 5.72
C TYR A 548 14.33 61.66 6.91
N GLU A 549 13.57 62.75 6.98
CA GLU A 549 13.63 63.69 8.10
C GLU A 549 12.50 63.43 9.10
N GLU A 550 12.81 63.58 10.38
CA GLU A 550 11.85 63.37 11.48
C GLU A 550 11.08 64.67 11.83
N ASP A 551 11.52 65.83 11.34
CA ASP A 551 11.10 67.14 11.86
C ASP A 551 10.87 68.19 10.74
N ASN A 552 9.63 68.70 10.62
CA ASN A 552 9.13 69.43 9.43
C ASN A 552 9.28 70.97 9.48
N HIS A 553 10.17 71.52 10.32
CA HIS A 553 10.22 72.97 10.61
C HIS A 553 11.46 73.70 10.09
N TYR A 554 12.01 73.24 8.95
CA TYR A 554 13.20 73.83 8.33
C TYR A 554 12.89 74.44 6.97
N LEU A 555 13.56 75.57 6.68
CA LEU A 555 13.65 76.12 5.33
C LEU A 555 14.96 75.69 4.69
N TYR A 556 14.90 75.27 3.44
CA TYR A 556 16.03 74.72 2.70
C TYR A 556 16.48 75.70 1.63
N PHE A 557 17.80 75.88 1.50
CA PHE A 557 18.42 76.84 0.60
C PHE A 557 19.49 76.18 -0.27
N LEU A 558 19.55 76.56 -1.55
CA LEU A 558 20.62 76.20 -2.47
C LEU A 558 21.24 77.48 -3.01
N ARG A 559 22.55 77.68 -2.81
CA ARG A 559 23.26 78.91 -3.23
C ARG A 559 22.59 80.21 -2.73
N ASN A 560 22.11 80.20 -1.49
CA ASN A 560 21.38 81.30 -0.82
C ASN A 560 19.97 81.61 -1.35
N GLU A 561 19.41 80.80 -2.25
CA GLU A 561 18.00 80.89 -2.65
C GLU A 561 17.18 79.79 -1.99
N GLN A 562 16.00 80.15 -1.47
CA GLN A 562 15.09 79.17 -0.86
C GLN A 562 14.55 78.23 -1.94
N ILE A 563 14.70 76.92 -1.73
CA ILE A 563 14.20 75.89 -2.63
C ILE A 563 12.88 75.32 -2.11
N HIS A 564 11.94 75.09 -3.03
CA HIS A 564 10.62 74.55 -2.72
C HIS A 564 10.63 73.02 -2.64
N SER A 565 9.62 72.41 -2.02
CA SER A 565 9.48 70.95 -1.86
C SER A 565 9.47 70.18 -3.19
N SER A 566 9.12 70.84 -4.30
CA SER A 566 9.15 70.27 -5.65
C SER A 566 10.53 70.26 -6.32
N TYR A 567 11.57 70.80 -5.67
CA TYR A 567 12.93 70.79 -6.19
C TYR A 567 13.46 69.36 -6.30
N VAL A 568 13.96 68.97 -7.48
CA VAL A 568 14.59 67.66 -7.70
C VAL A 568 16.05 67.73 -7.28
N ILE A 569 16.41 66.95 -6.26
CA ILE A 569 17.78 66.89 -5.72
C ILE A 569 18.68 66.23 -6.76
N LYS A 570 19.83 66.85 -7.04
CA LYS A 570 20.84 66.33 -7.96
C LYS A 570 22.08 65.90 -7.20
N GLU A 571 22.84 65.01 -7.82
CA GLU A 571 24.14 64.55 -7.31
C GLU A 571 25.06 65.74 -7.03
N GLY A 572 25.58 65.81 -5.81
CA GLY A 572 26.49 66.86 -5.35
C GLY A 572 25.84 68.21 -5.02
N ASP A 573 24.49 68.31 -5.00
CA ASP A 573 23.81 69.51 -4.53
C ASP A 573 24.21 69.85 -3.09
N ARG A 574 24.37 71.15 -2.79
CA ARG A 574 24.72 71.64 -1.44
C ARG A 574 23.58 72.45 -0.87
N ILE A 575 22.71 71.75 -0.17
CA ILE A 575 21.50 72.32 0.45
C ILE A 575 21.85 72.73 1.88
N TYR A 576 21.34 73.87 2.34
CA TYR A 576 21.48 74.33 3.72
C TYR A 576 20.11 74.43 4.35
N LYS A 577 19.92 73.87 5.55
CA LYS A 577 18.67 73.92 6.32
C LYS A 577 18.80 74.90 7.49
N LYS A 578 17.83 75.81 7.62
CA LYS A 578 17.73 76.79 8.72
C LYS A 578 16.40 76.62 9.47
N LYS A 579 16.40 76.78 10.80
CA LYS A 579 15.16 76.73 11.60
C LYS A 579 14.34 78.00 11.39
N ASN A 580 13.01 77.84 11.36
CA ASN A 580 12.08 78.94 11.15
C ASN A 580 12.18 80.06 12.21
N GLU A 581 12.73 79.77 13.40
CA GLU A 581 12.89 80.74 14.51
C GLU A 581 14.07 81.72 14.32
N GLU A 582 15.09 81.39 13.50
CA GLU A 582 16.29 82.24 13.31
C GLU A 582 16.09 83.42 12.33
N LEU A 583 14.95 83.47 11.61
CA LEU A 583 14.65 84.56 10.65
C LEU A 583 13.96 85.77 11.29
N ILE A 584 13.54 85.68 12.55
CA ILE A 584 12.83 86.76 13.26
C ILE A 584 13.81 87.77 13.88
N GLU A 585 15.06 87.39 14.19
CA GLU A 585 16.04 88.30 14.80
C GLU A 585 16.72 89.29 13.83
N GLU A 586 16.68 89.04 12.50
CA GLU A 586 17.31 89.94 11.52
C GLU A 586 16.40 91.10 11.04
N GLN A 587 15.08 91.05 11.24
CA GLN A 587 14.17 92.14 10.84
C GLN A 587 14.01 93.25 11.90
N ASP A 588 14.25 92.97 13.19
CA ASP A 588 14.03 93.92 14.29
C ASP A 588 15.15 94.98 14.46
N ASN A 589 16.32 94.77 13.86
CA ASN A 589 17.45 95.71 13.94
C ASN A 589 17.41 96.86 12.92
N SER A 590 16.40 96.92 12.06
CA SER A 590 16.33 97.92 10.95
C SER A 590 15.32 99.06 11.15
N ILE A 591 14.62 99.14 12.30
CA ILE A 591 13.56 100.15 12.56
C ILE A 591 13.92 101.16 13.68
N LYS A 592 15.16 101.16 14.21
CA LYS A 592 15.57 102.07 15.30
C LYS A 592 16.30 103.36 14.91
N GLU A 593 16.29 103.73 13.64
CA GLU A 593 16.68 105.09 13.23
C GLU A 593 15.52 105.80 12.53
N ILE A 594 15.09 106.90 13.18
CA ILE A 594 14.30 108.02 12.64
C ILE A 594 12.76 107.86 12.76
N SER A 595 12.25 108.29 13.91
CA SER A 595 11.18 109.31 13.92
C SER A 595 11.36 110.26 15.11
N GLU A 596 12.18 111.29 14.89
CA GLU A 596 11.88 112.61 15.45
C GLU A 596 10.55 113.10 14.83
N LYS A 597 9.70 113.65 15.71
CA LYS A 597 8.59 114.57 15.43
C LYS A 597 7.29 113.98 14.85
N GLY A 598 6.58 113.28 15.74
CA GLY A 598 5.25 113.59 16.28
C GLY A 598 4.12 114.22 15.45
N ILE A 599 2.90 113.83 15.91
CA ILE A 599 1.54 114.37 15.64
C ILE A 599 0.90 113.64 14.43
N GLU A 600 -0.28 113.02 14.48
CA GLU A 600 -1.57 113.30 15.14
C GLU A 600 -2.46 112.01 15.11
N ASP A 601 -3.32 111.85 16.13
CA ASP A 601 -4.74 111.40 16.19
C ASP A 601 -5.28 110.29 15.27
N GLU A 602 -6.27 109.45 15.60
CA GLU A 602 -7.02 109.01 16.78
C GLU A 602 -7.85 107.77 16.29
N ILE A 603 -7.86 106.66 17.06
CA ILE A 603 -8.99 105.80 17.54
C ILE A 603 -10.21 105.50 16.57
N ILE A 604 -10.92 104.36 16.48
CA ILE A 604 -11.48 103.37 17.45
C ILE A 604 -12.00 102.11 16.71
N LYS A 605 -11.88 100.91 17.32
CA LYS A 605 -12.95 99.90 17.66
C LYS A 605 -12.36 98.51 17.98
N GLU A 606 -12.33 98.12 19.28
CA GLU A 606 -13.30 97.26 20.01
C GLU A 606 -13.16 95.76 19.64
N ASP A 607 -13.11 94.75 20.51
CA ASP A 607 -12.86 94.56 21.96
C ASP A 607 -12.73 93.02 22.15
N ILE A 608 -11.82 92.50 22.98
CA ILE A 608 -11.67 91.05 23.28
C ILE A 608 -11.63 90.81 24.79
N ASN A 609 -12.35 89.79 25.26
CA ASN A 609 -12.50 89.45 26.67
C ASN A 609 -12.15 87.98 27.00
N GLU A 610 -11.29 87.85 28.02
CA GLU A 610 -11.24 86.92 29.17
C GLU A 610 -11.50 85.39 29.12
N LYS A 611 -10.54 84.71 29.81
CA LYS A 611 -10.66 83.74 30.94
C LYS A 611 -10.43 82.24 30.70
N VAL A 612 -9.66 81.69 31.66
CA VAL A 612 -9.15 80.32 31.81
C VAL A 612 -9.72 79.69 33.09
N LYS A 613 -10.07 78.39 33.06
CA LYS A 613 -9.80 77.30 34.04
C LYS A 613 -10.97 76.29 34.18
N ASN A 614 -10.70 74.98 34.11
CA ASN A 614 -10.81 74.02 35.23
C ASN A 614 -10.70 72.51 34.83
N GLU A 615 -9.79 71.82 35.52
CA GLU A 615 -9.83 70.51 36.23
C GLU A 615 -10.67 69.26 35.83
N THR A 616 -9.94 68.15 35.64
CA THR A 616 -10.03 66.73 36.12
C THR A 616 -11.32 65.88 36.24
N HIS A 617 -11.19 64.63 35.74
CA HIS A 617 -11.41 63.29 36.38
C HIS A 617 -12.63 62.37 36.06
N ILE A 618 -12.30 61.08 35.77
CA ILE A 618 -12.90 59.78 36.21
C ILE A 618 -13.85 58.95 35.27
N LYS A 619 -13.37 57.73 34.99
CA LYS A 619 -13.94 56.34 34.89
C LYS A 619 -15.22 55.92 34.13
N GLU A 620 -15.05 54.73 33.52
CA GLU A 620 -15.88 53.50 33.50
C GLU A 620 -17.19 53.37 32.68
N ASN A 621 -17.25 52.20 32.03
CA ASN A 621 -18.37 51.27 31.81
C ASN A 621 -19.02 51.09 30.42
N GLU A 622 -19.27 49.79 30.20
CA GLU A 622 -19.84 49.02 29.10
C GLU A 622 -21.27 49.46 28.70
N TYR A 623 -21.72 49.12 27.48
CA TYR A 623 -22.86 48.21 27.23
C TYR A 623 -23.14 47.99 25.72
N ASN A 624 -23.66 46.80 25.43
CA ASN A 624 -24.23 46.25 24.19
C ASN A 624 -25.49 46.97 23.66
N LEU A 625 -25.82 46.72 22.37
CA LEU A 625 -27.11 46.27 21.78
C LEU A 625 -27.14 46.66 20.27
N GLN A 626 -27.22 45.71 19.32
CA GLN A 626 -28.44 45.24 18.59
C GLN A 626 -29.26 46.40 17.98
N GLU A 627 -29.79 46.39 16.75
CA GLU A 627 -30.20 45.34 15.82
C GLU A 627 -30.70 45.97 14.48
N SER A 628 -30.93 45.12 13.47
CA SER A 628 -31.92 45.28 12.35
C SER A 628 -31.63 46.33 11.25
N ASN A 629 -32.04 46.25 9.98
CA ASN A 629 -32.67 45.29 9.04
C ASN A 629 -32.95 46.06 7.71
N GLU A 630 -33.45 45.37 6.67
CA GLU A 630 -34.07 45.88 5.40
C GLU A 630 -33.13 46.06 4.20
N GLU A 631 -33.14 45.17 3.18
CA GLU A 631 -34.11 45.03 2.04
C GLU A 631 -33.89 46.11 0.94
N ASN A 632 -33.94 45.94 -0.40
CA ASN A 632 -34.25 44.87 -1.36
C ASN A 632 -33.99 45.44 -2.80
N ILE A 633 -33.87 44.58 -3.85
CA ILE A 633 -34.40 44.77 -5.26
C ILE A 633 -33.67 45.78 -6.20
N LEU A 634 -33.39 45.62 -7.53
CA LEU A 634 -33.79 44.74 -8.67
C LEU A 634 -32.81 44.89 -9.89
N ARG A 635 -32.66 43.81 -10.69
CA ARG A 635 -32.59 43.58 -12.19
C ARG A 635 -32.19 44.71 -13.20
N GLU A 636 -31.76 44.52 -14.46
CA GLU A 636 -31.81 43.43 -15.48
C GLU A 636 -30.90 43.74 -16.71
N SER A 637 -30.31 42.69 -17.32
CA SER A 637 -30.12 42.33 -18.76
C SER A 637 -29.66 43.32 -19.87
N LEU A 638 -28.75 42.87 -20.76
CA LEU A 638 -29.06 42.39 -22.14
C LEU A 638 -27.81 42.02 -22.98
N ASP A 639 -27.92 40.88 -23.68
CA ASP A 639 -27.05 40.33 -24.75
C ASP A 639 -27.21 41.05 -26.11
N ILE A 640 -26.20 41.01 -26.99
CA ILE A 640 -26.32 40.88 -28.47
C ILE A 640 -25.06 40.18 -29.05
N GLU A 641 -25.27 39.11 -29.83
CA GLU A 641 -24.31 38.43 -30.73
C GLU A 641 -24.21 39.12 -32.12
N SER A 642 -23.07 38.96 -32.82
CA SER A 642 -23.06 38.87 -34.30
C SER A 642 -21.76 38.26 -34.87
N LYS A 643 -21.92 37.24 -35.72
CA LYS A 643 -20.96 36.56 -36.62
C LYS A 643 -20.60 37.41 -37.85
N VAL A 644 -19.38 37.27 -38.40
CA VAL A 644 -19.07 37.37 -39.85
C VAL A 644 -17.90 36.43 -40.21
N GLU A 645 -18.04 35.75 -41.36
CA GLU A 645 -17.14 34.78 -42.01
C GLU A 645 -16.01 35.40 -42.88
N ILE A 646 -15.13 34.51 -43.32
CA ILE A 646 -13.82 34.60 -44.01
C ILE A 646 -13.90 35.06 -45.48
N GLU A 647 -12.83 35.69 -46.00
CA GLU A 647 -12.38 35.53 -47.40
C GLU A 647 -10.84 35.64 -47.52
N GLU A 648 -10.25 34.71 -48.28
CA GLU A 648 -8.81 34.57 -48.63
C GLU A 648 -8.39 35.50 -49.78
N THR A 649 -7.12 35.91 -49.84
CA THR A 649 -6.32 35.93 -51.08
C THR A 649 -4.81 36.06 -50.85
N ASP A 650 -4.06 35.47 -51.80
CA ASP A 650 -2.68 34.96 -51.80
C ASP A 650 -1.56 36.00 -52.14
N LYS A 651 -0.35 35.78 -51.54
CA LYS A 651 1.06 36.01 -52.03
C LYS A 651 1.52 37.42 -52.50
N ASP A 652 2.72 37.95 -52.20
CA ASP A 652 4.08 37.39 -52.04
C ASP A 652 5.04 38.32 -51.22
N LYS A 653 5.91 37.67 -50.41
CA LYS A 653 7.32 37.94 -50.00
C LYS A 653 7.85 39.34 -49.60
N LEU A 654 8.43 39.43 -48.38
CA LEU A 654 9.88 39.69 -48.15
C LEU A 654 10.29 39.39 -46.69
N ASP A 655 11.50 38.86 -46.52
CA ASP A 655 12.13 38.30 -45.31
C ASP A 655 12.40 39.30 -44.15
N ALA A 656 12.29 38.82 -42.88
CA ALA A 656 13.38 38.72 -41.89
C ALA A 656 12.88 38.69 -40.41
N LEU A 657 13.51 37.80 -39.62
CA LEU A 657 13.42 37.55 -38.15
C LEU A 657 12.31 36.59 -37.66
N GLU A 658 12.61 35.29 -37.69
CA GLU A 658 11.89 34.24 -36.97
C GLU A 658 12.18 34.28 -35.46
N ILE A 659 11.12 34.47 -34.68
CA ILE A 659 10.95 33.87 -33.35
C ILE A 659 9.73 32.96 -33.53
N SER A 660 9.93 31.65 -33.69
CA SER A 660 8.81 30.69 -33.77
C SER A 660 8.23 30.48 -32.37
N ASN A 661 7.13 31.16 -32.07
CA ASN A 661 6.13 30.58 -31.17
C ASN A 661 5.31 29.63 -32.05
N ASP A 662 5.70 28.36 -32.09
CA ASP A 662 4.87 27.34 -32.73
C ASP A 662 3.72 26.99 -31.77
N ASP A 663 2.63 27.72 -31.93
CA ASP A 663 1.35 27.36 -31.31
C ASP A 663 0.85 26.07 -31.98
N LEU A 664 0.66 25.01 -31.18
CA LEU A 664 0.21 23.71 -31.66
C LEU A 664 -1.31 23.61 -31.54
N ASN A 665 -2.03 23.45 -32.64
CA ASN A 665 -3.49 23.31 -32.66
C ASN A 665 -3.90 21.85 -32.75
N ILE A 666 -4.70 21.40 -31.79
CA ILE A 666 -5.24 20.04 -31.70
C ILE A 666 -6.73 20.09 -31.40
N VAL A 667 -7.42 18.94 -31.52
CA VAL A 667 -8.84 18.82 -31.17
C VAL A 667 -8.99 17.84 -30.01
N VAL A 668 -9.50 18.30 -28.87
CA VAL A 668 -9.70 17.50 -27.67
C VAL A 668 -11.18 17.38 -27.37
N ASN A 669 -11.74 16.15 -27.35
CA ASN A 669 -13.17 15.90 -27.12
C ASN A 669 -14.08 16.84 -27.95
N GLU A 670 -13.82 16.89 -29.26
CA GLU A 670 -14.54 17.72 -30.24
C GLU A 670 -14.36 19.24 -30.08
N LYS A 671 -13.48 19.70 -29.18
CA LYS A 671 -13.17 21.12 -28.99
C LYS A 671 -11.76 21.46 -29.47
N PRO A 672 -11.57 22.53 -30.25
CA PRO A 672 -10.23 22.98 -30.62
C PRO A 672 -9.48 23.50 -29.39
N VAL A 673 -8.22 23.12 -29.26
CA VAL A 673 -7.30 23.56 -28.19
C VAL A 673 -5.97 23.96 -28.83
N THR A 674 -5.50 25.16 -28.50
CA THR A 674 -4.21 25.68 -28.93
C THR A 674 -3.24 25.64 -27.76
N LEU A 675 -2.11 24.95 -27.93
CA LEU A 675 -1.05 24.83 -26.94
C LEU A 675 0.11 25.75 -27.34
N SER A 676 0.40 26.76 -26.51
CA SER A 676 1.42 27.79 -26.78
C SER A 676 2.52 27.84 -25.70
N GLY A 677 3.77 28.15 -26.06
CA GLY A 677 4.87 28.35 -25.11
C GLY A 677 5.81 27.18 -24.80
N LYS A 678 5.77 26.08 -25.58
CA LYS A 678 6.78 25.01 -25.56
C LYS A 678 7.21 24.63 -26.98
N ASP A 679 8.48 24.24 -27.15
CA ASP A 679 9.01 23.74 -28.43
C ASP A 679 8.41 22.37 -28.82
N LYS A 680 7.92 21.61 -27.84
CA LYS A 680 7.29 20.30 -28.01
C LYS A 680 6.21 20.08 -26.96
N TYR A 681 5.14 19.42 -27.38
CA TYR A 681 4.03 19.02 -26.52
C TYR A 681 3.91 17.51 -26.45
N VAL A 682 3.56 17.02 -25.27
CA VAL A 682 3.19 15.62 -25.03
C VAL A 682 1.76 15.55 -24.50
N PHE A 683 1.14 14.37 -24.58
CA PHE A 683 -0.28 14.16 -24.27
C PHE A 683 -0.73 14.78 -22.92
N VAL A 684 0.09 14.71 -21.87
CA VAL A 684 -0.27 15.28 -20.56
C VAL A 684 -0.42 16.80 -20.55
N ASP A 685 0.23 17.53 -21.46
CA ASP A 685 0.16 18.99 -21.54
C ASP A 685 -1.24 19.50 -21.91
N ILE A 686 -2.10 18.61 -22.40
CA ILE A 686 -3.50 18.90 -22.72
C ILE A 686 -4.29 19.26 -21.46
N PHE A 687 -4.00 18.60 -20.32
CA PHE A 687 -4.74 18.80 -19.07
C PHE A 687 -4.55 20.19 -18.47
N ASP A 688 -3.49 20.90 -18.85
CA ASP A 688 -3.28 22.30 -18.46
C ASP A 688 -4.25 23.26 -19.18
N ASN A 689 -4.84 22.82 -20.30
CA ASN A 689 -5.66 23.64 -21.19
C ASN A 689 -7.12 23.17 -21.31
N ILE A 690 -7.48 22.04 -20.70
CA ILE A 690 -8.87 21.54 -20.63
C ILE A 690 -9.37 21.45 -19.19
N LYS A 691 -10.66 21.72 -18.99
CA LYS A 691 -11.34 21.40 -17.72
C LYS A 691 -11.79 19.94 -17.75
N PHE A 692 -10.95 19.05 -17.27
CA PHE A 692 -11.28 17.64 -17.05
C PHE A 692 -10.91 17.24 -15.62
N ASP A 693 -11.92 16.94 -14.80
CA ASP A 693 -11.72 16.64 -13.39
C ASP A 693 -11.22 15.20 -13.21
N LEU A 694 -9.95 15.06 -12.85
CA LEU A 694 -9.30 13.79 -12.55
C LEU A 694 -9.48 13.35 -11.08
N THR A 695 -10.09 14.18 -10.23
CA THR A 695 -10.24 13.91 -8.80
C THR A 695 -11.46 13.06 -8.46
N VAL A 696 -12.39 12.92 -9.41
CA VAL A 696 -13.58 12.07 -9.28
C VAL A 696 -13.50 10.94 -10.30
N SER A 697 -13.10 9.75 -9.85
CA SER A 697 -13.03 8.56 -10.71
C SER A 697 -14.43 8.10 -11.11
N HIS A 698 -14.68 8.01 -12.41
CA HIS A 698 -15.92 7.46 -12.99
C HIS A 698 -15.66 6.16 -13.77
N GLY A 699 -14.58 5.43 -13.47
CA GLY A 699 -14.18 4.21 -14.17
C GLY A 699 -12.71 4.24 -14.62
N ASN A 700 -12.37 3.48 -15.67
CA ASN A 700 -11.03 3.55 -16.26
C ASN A 700 -10.92 4.79 -17.15
N LEU A 701 -9.87 5.60 -16.95
CA LEU A 701 -9.58 6.73 -17.82
C LEU A 701 -9.05 6.21 -19.17
N ILE A 702 -9.79 6.47 -20.24
CA ILE A 702 -9.40 6.10 -21.61
C ILE A 702 -8.79 7.33 -22.29
N LEU A 703 -7.55 7.17 -22.75
CA LEU A 703 -6.79 8.18 -23.49
C LEU A 703 -6.56 7.67 -24.91
N LEU A 704 -7.11 8.38 -25.90
CA LEU A 704 -6.89 8.09 -27.30
C LEU A 704 -6.24 9.29 -28.01
N LEU A 705 -5.22 9.00 -28.81
CA LEU A 705 -4.61 9.92 -29.77
C LEU A 705 -4.84 9.33 -31.17
N ASN A 706 -5.58 10.05 -32.01
CA ASN A 706 -5.98 9.61 -33.35
C ASN A 706 -6.59 8.19 -33.34
N ASP A 707 -7.54 7.96 -32.42
CA ASP A 707 -8.25 6.70 -32.17
C ASP A 707 -7.37 5.49 -31.76
N LYS A 708 -6.12 5.72 -31.34
CA LYS A 708 -5.23 4.70 -30.75
C LYS A 708 -4.97 4.99 -29.28
N LYS A 709 -4.81 3.95 -28.48
CA LYS A 709 -4.45 4.07 -27.05
C LYS A 709 -3.16 4.87 -26.92
N ALA A 710 -3.22 5.96 -26.17
CA ALA A 710 -2.09 6.87 -25.97
C ALA A 710 -1.52 6.73 -24.54
N GLY A 711 -0.21 6.91 -24.43
CA GLY A 711 0.48 7.13 -23.16
C GLY A 711 0.60 8.62 -22.84
N TYR A 712 0.84 8.97 -21.57
CA TYR A 712 0.95 10.35 -21.11
C TYR A 712 2.11 11.15 -21.74
N TYR A 713 3.11 10.46 -22.28
CA TYR A 713 4.32 11.05 -22.87
C TYR A 713 4.36 10.95 -24.40
N ASP A 714 3.27 10.52 -25.05
CA ASP A 714 3.22 10.49 -26.51
C ASP A 714 3.25 11.92 -27.05
N GLU A 715 4.10 12.16 -28.06
CA GLU A 715 4.32 13.48 -28.67
C GLU A 715 3.09 13.90 -29.50
N LEU A 716 2.63 15.12 -29.28
CA LEU A 716 1.50 15.72 -29.99
C LEU A 716 1.97 16.47 -31.24
N LYS A 717 1.17 16.40 -32.29
CA LYS A 717 1.42 17.04 -33.59
C LYS A 717 0.23 17.89 -34.01
N GLU A 718 0.50 18.81 -34.93
CA GLU A 718 -0.50 19.72 -35.47
C GLU A 718 -1.66 18.92 -36.08
N GLY A 719 -2.88 19.23 -35.66
CA GLY A 719 -4.11 18.59 -36.12
C GLY A 719 -4.46 17.27 -35.42
N ASP A 720 -3.73 16.85 -34.39
CA ASP A 720 -4.04 15.62 -33.66
C ASP A 720 -5.43 15.66 -33.01
N ILE A 721 -6.12 14.52 -33.05
CA ILE A 721 -7.44 14.33 -32.43
C ILE A 721 -7.26 13.52 -31.14
N VAL A 722 -7.66 14.11 -30.02
CA VAL A 722 -7.51 13.55 -28.69
C VAL A 722 -8.88 13.29 -28.09
N LYS A 723 -9.10 12.07 -27.59
CA LYS A 723 -10.29 11.70 -26.83
C LYS A 723 -9.89 11.29 -25.42
N ILE A 724 -10.51 11.92 -24.44
CA ILE A 724 -10.28 11.69 -23.01
C ILE A 724 -11.64 11.51 -22.36
N PHE A 725 -11.92 10.31 -21.89
CA PHE A 725 -13.19 10.01 -21.23
C PHE A 725 -13.02 8.89 -20.21
N TRP A 726 -13.93 8.82 -19.26
CA TRP A 726 -14.05 7.69 -18.35
C TRP A 726 -14.87 6.60 -19.03
N ASP A 727 -14.42 5.36 -18.97
CA ASP A 727 -15.21 4.22 -19.45
C ASP A 727 -16.45 4.06 -18.56
N ASN A 728 -17.64 4.09 -19.16
CA ASN A 728 -18.89 3.88 -18.43
C ASN A 728 -19.03 2.38 -18.15
N ILE A 729 -18.62 1.95 -16.95
CA ILE A 729 -18.97 0.64 -16.40
C ILE A 729 -20.30 0.74 -15.65
#